data_AF-A0A4S2BN10-F1
#
_entry.id   AF-A0A4S2BN10-F1
#
_cell.length_a   1.000
_cell.length_b   1.000
_cell.length_c   1.000
_cell.angle_alpha   90.00
_cell.angle_beta   90.00
_cell.angle_gamma   90.00
#
_symmetry.space_group_name_H-M   'P 1'
#
loop_
_entity.id
_entity.type
_entity.pdbx_description
1 polymer ?
#
loop_
_entity_poly.entity_id
_entity_poly.type
_entity_poly.pdbx_seq_one_letter_code
_entity_poly.pdbx_strand_id
1 'polypeptide(L)'
;MADKDNKDLDKVKKYEQEADKYNASQIQVLGGLEAVRKRPGMYIGSTSSQGLHHLVWEVIDNSIDERLAGFATKIEVTVNEDGSVTVQDDGRGIPVDIQEKTGRPALETVFTVLHAGGKFGGGGYKVSGGLHGVGASVVNALSTKLDVTVMRDGKKYAIDFDHGRVKDEMRQVGTVPMSEHGTIVHFYPDPDIFTETTVFDDKILKNRIRELAFLNKGLKLTFTDKRKETAETDVYHFEGGIKEYVAFLNKDAEKLFDEPIYVEGDYDGINVEVALQYTNGYKTTLMTFANNIHTYEGGMHEAGFKTALTRVVNDYAHKAKILKDKDDNLSGEDIREGMTAVVSVKHPNPQFEGQTKTKLGNSNARTAVDKAFSETFSRFLMENPSVGRKIVEKAQLAERARNAAKRAREVTRKKSGLEIANLPGKLADNTSNDPSISELFIVEGNSAGGSAKQGRSRLTQAILPIRGKILNVEKASMDRILANQEIRSLFTALGTGFGADFDVNKARYHKLIIMTDADVDGAHIRTLLLTLFYNYMRPMIEKGYVYIARPPLYQVRQGKVIKYLDTDEELHDYLGSLQPSPKPIVQRYKGLGEMDPEQLWETTMNPENRRLDRVSPEYAKDADEVFELLMGNEVAPRRDFIEKNAKYVENLDA
;
A
#
# COMPACT_ATOMS: atom_id res chain seq x y z
N MET A 1 63.30 7.18 8.06
CA MET A 1 62.40 8.27 8.49
C MET A 1 62.05 9.19 7.32
N ALA A 2 63.02 9.61 6.48
CA ALA A 2 62.78 10.45 5.30
C ALA A 2 61.73 9.95 4.28
N ASP A 3 61.57 8.62 4.07
CA ASP A 3 60.58 8.07 3.12
C ASP A 3 59.13 8.06 3.62
N LYS A 4 58.90 8.18 4.94
CA LYS A 4 57.55 8.33 5.50
C LYS A 4 57.08 9.78 5.41
N ASP A 5 57.98 10.72 5.69
CA ASP A 5 57.68 12.16 5.64
C ASP A 5 57.33 12.63 4.22
N ASN A 6 57.93 12.02 3.18
CA ASN A 6 57.65 12.38 1.78
C ASN A 6 56.29 11.85 1.28
N LYS A 7 55.84 10.69 1.78
CA LYS A 7 54.50 10.13 1.45
C LYS A 7 53.36 10.91 2.09
N ASP A 8 53.59 11.50 3.26
CA ASP A 8 52.60 12.35 3.93
C ASP A 8 52.51 13.74 3.27
N LEU A 9 53.63 14.28 2.77
CA LEU A 9 53.63 15.52 1.96
C LEU A 9 52.87 15.38 0.63
N ASP A 10 53.02 14.26 -0.07
CA ASP A 10 52.27 14.01 -1.31
C ASP A 10 50.76 13.82 -1.06
N LYS A 11 50.39 13.21 0.07
CA LYS A 11 48.99 13.13 0.51
C LYS A 11 48.41 14.51 0.83
N VAL A 12 49.15 15.35 1.54
CA VAL A 12 48.72 16.71 1.89
C VAL A 12 48.56 17.56 0.63
N LYS A 13 49.52 17.53 -0.30
CA LYS A 13 49.40 18.24 -1.59
C LYS A 13 48.23 17.74 -2.43
N LYS A 14 47.95 16.43 -2.43
CA LYS A 14 46.80 15.87 -3.12
C LYS A 14 45.48 16.31 -2.47
N TYR A 15 45.43 16.34 -1.14
CA TYR A 15 44.29 16.86 -0.39
C TYR A 15 44.07 18.36 -0.64
N GLU A 16 45.13 19.18 -0.69
CA GLU A 16 45.03 20.61 -1.01
C GLU A 16 44.57 20.83 -2.46
N GLN A 17 45.10 20.06 -3.42
CA GLN A 17 44.65 20.10 -4.81
C GLN A 17 43.21 19.61 -5.01
N GLU A 18 42.73 18.68 -4.18
CA GLU A 18 41.34 18.22 -4.19
C GLU A 18 40.41 19.20 -3.44
N ALA A 19 40.91 19.87 -2.39
CA ALA A 19 40.19 20.91 -1.66
C ALA A 19 40.01 22.19 -2.51
N ASP A 20 41.02 22.60 -3.27
CA ASP A 20 40.94 23.74 -4.19
C ASP A 20 39.93 23.51 -5.33
N LYS A 21 39.67 22.24 -5.68
CA LYS A 21 38.59 21.89 -6.61
C LYS A 21 37.21 22.17 -6.00
N TYR A 22 37.01 21.92 -4.70
CA TYR A 22 35.75 22.22 -4.00
C TYR A 22 35.77 23.64 -3.41
N ASN A 23 35.62 24.63 -4.28
CA ASN A 23 35.53 26.04 -3.90
C ASN A 23 34.09 26.57 -4.01
N ALA A 24 33.86 27.83 -3.59
CA ALA A 24 32.53 28.44 -3.56
C ALA A 24 31.78 28.39 -4.90
N SER A 25 32.47 28.35 -6.05
CA SER A 25 31.84 28.24 -7.37
C SER A 25 31.18 26.88 -7.64
N GLN A 26 31.50 25.85 -6.84
CA GLN A 26 30.84 24.54 -6.90
C GLN A 26 29.54 24.49 -6.08
N ILE A 27 29.24 25.53 -5.28
CA ILE A 27 27.96 25.66 -4.57
C ILE A 27 26.92 26.20 -5.55
N GLN A 28 26.12 25.31 -6.10
CA GLN A 28 25.02 25.68 -7.00
C GLN A 28 23.77 26.01 -6.19
N VAL A 29 23.30 27.25 -6.27
CA VAL A 29 22.02 27.69 -5.70
C VAL A 29 20.95 27.54 -6.77
N LEU A 30 20.02 26.61 -6.55
CA LEU A 30 18.86 26.43 -7.41
C LEU A 30 17.73 27.33 -6.92
N GLY A 31 17.30 28.27 -7.77
CA GLY A 31 16.22 29.20 -7.44
C GLY A 31 14.85 28.70 -7.92
N GLY A 32 13.81 28.98 -7.14
CA GLY A 32 12.42 28.78 -7.55
C GLY A 32 12.09 27.35 -8.00
N LEU A 33 11.42 27.23 -9.15
CA LEU A 33 10.95 25.94 -9.68
C LEU A 33 12.04 25.06 -10.30
N GLU A 34 13.24 25.59 -10.54
CA GLU A 34 14.37 24.80 -11.01
C GLU A 34 14.81 23.76 -9.97
N ALA A 35 14.73 24.11 -8.68
CA ALA A 35 14.97 23.19 -7.58
C ALA A 35 13.98 22.00 -7.59
N VAL A 36 12.72 22.27 -7.89
CA VAL A 36 11.66 21.25 -8.00
C VAL A 36 11.97 20.29 -9.13
N ARG A 37 12.28 20.80 -10.33
CA ARG A 37 12.64 19.97 -11.49
C ARG A 37 13.88 19.12 -11.27
N LYS A 38 14.88 19.64 -10.54
CA LYS A 38 16.12 18.89 -10.25
C LYS A 38 15.92 17.79 -9.21
N ARG A 39 14.99 17.97 -8.28
CA ARG A 39 14.71 17.05 -7.15
C ARG A 39 13.20 16.80 -6.97
N PRO A 40 12.49 16.25 -7.97
CA PRO A 40 11.03 16.12 -7.95
C PRO A 40 10.53 15.24 -6.79
N GLY A 41 11.24 14.15 -6.47
CA GLY A 41 10.86 13.23 -5.40
C GLY A 41 10.73 13.89 -4.02
N MET A 42 11.40 15.01 -3.75
CA MET A 42 11.23 15.74 -2.49
C MET A 42 9.85 16.41 -2.37
N TYR A 43 9.19 16.69 -3.50
CA TYR A 43 7.92 17.40 -3.56
C TYR A 43 6.73 16.47 -3.81
N ILE A 44 6.91 15.46 -4.68
CA ILE A 44 5.85 14.52 -5.09
C ILE A 44 6.12 13.06 -4.70
N GLY A 45 7.13 12.81 -3.85
CA GLY A 45 7.50 11.50 -3.33
C GLY A 45 8.37 10.68 -4.29
N SER A 46 7.93 10.50 -5.54
CA SER A 46 8.68 9.78 -6.58
C SER A 46 8.40 10.33 -7.98
N THR A 47 9.12 9.85 -8.99
CA THR A 47 8.84 10.11 -10.42
C THR A 47 8.22 8.90 -11.12
N SER A 48 7.70 7.96 -10.34
CA SER A 48 6.96 6.79 -10.82
C SER A 48 5.49 7.15 -11.08
N SER A 49 4.68 6.13 -11.41
CA SER A 49 3.21 6.24 -11.44
C SER A 49 2.64 6.95 -10.21
N GLN A 50 3.17 6.70 -9.01
CA GLN A 50 2.67 7.35 -7.79
C GLN A 50 2.82 8.87 -7.84
N GLY A 51 4.00 9.37 -8.23
CA GLY A 51 4.27 10.80 -8.35
C GLY A 51 3.48 11.46 -9.48
N LEU A 52 3.28 10.74 -10.58
CA LEU A 52 2.48 11.19 -11.71
C LEU A 52 1.04 11.49 -11.27
N HIS A 53 0.39 10.54 -10.58
CA HIS A 53 -0.96 10.74 -10.03
C HIS A 53 -0.99 11.82 -8.95
N HIS A 54 0.11 12.00 -8.21
CA HIS A 54 0.23 13.06 -7.21
C HIS A 54 0.06 14.47 -7.81
N LEU A 55 0.47 14.69 -9.06
CA LEU A 55 0.20 15.95 -9.75
C LEU A 55 -1.29 16.25 -9.84
N VAL A 56 -2.09 15.24 -10.15
CA VAL A 56 -3.55 15.36 -10.25
C VAL A 56 -4.14 15.66 -8.87
N TRP A 57 -3.65 14.99 -7.82
CA TRP A 57 -4.11 15.22 -6.45
C TRP A 57 -3.89 16.66 -5.99
N GLU A 58 -2.74 17.26 -6.27
CA GLU A 58 -2.46 18.64 -5.86
C GLU A 58 -3.40 19.66 -6.53
N VAL A 59 -3.86 19.39 -7.75
CA VAL A 59 -4.84 20.25 -8.42
C VAL A 59 -6.25 20.01 -7.86
N ILE A 60 -6.68 18.75 -7.73
CA ILE A 60 -7.99 18.39 -7.17
C ILE A 60 -8.13 18.90 -5.73
N ASP A 61 -7.10 18.76 -4.90
CA ASP A 61 -7.13 19.17 -3.49
C ASP A 61 -7.37 20.68 -3.34
N ASN A 62 -6.90 21.51 -4.29
CA ASN A 62 -7.22 22.95 -4.30
C ASN A 62 -8.71 23.20 -4.59
N SER A 63 -9.29 22.48 -5.54
CA SER A 63 -10.73 22.53 -5.82
C SER A 63 -11.57 22.00 -4.65
N ILE A 64 -11.08 20.97 -3.96
CA ILE A 64 -11.70 20.46 -2.73
C ILE A 64 -11.63 21.49 -1.59
N ASP A 65 -10.56 22.26 -1.47
CA ASP A 65 -10.49 23.35 -0.49
C ASP A 65 -11.56 24.43 -0.76
N GLU A 66 -11.91 24.71 -2.02
CA GLU A 66 -13.06 25.56 -2.38
C GLU A 66 -14.40 24.95 -1.95
N ARG A 67 -14.55 23.62 -2.04
CA ARG A 67 -15.73 22.90 -1.52
C ARG A 67 -15.81 22.99 0.01
N LEU A 68 -14.69 22.82 0.70
CA LEU A 68 -14.61 22.93 2.17
C LEU A 68 -14.90 24.35 2.66
N ALA A 69 -14.57 25.36 1.85
CA ALA A 69 -14.96 26.75 2.09
C ALA A 69 -16.43 27.05 1.74
N GLY A 70 -17.15 26.11 1.12
CA GLY A 70 -18.58 26.22 0.80
C GLY A 70 -18.89 26.89 -0.54
N PHE A 71 -17.91 27.05 -1.43
CA PHE A 71 -18.09 27.75 -2.71
C PHE A 71 -18.23 26.83 -3.91
N ALA A 72 -17.49 25.70 -3.93
CA ALA A 72 -17.59 24.74 -5.02
C ALA A 72 -18.68 23.69 -4.75
N THR A 73 -19.45 23.31 -5.78
CA THR A 73 -20.44 22.22 -5.76
C THR A 73 -20.14 21.14 -6.78
N LYS A 74 -19.29 21.43 -7.78
CA LYS A 74 -18.94 20.54 -8.88
C LYS A 74 -17.44 20.60 -9.18
N ILE A 75 -16.84 19.43 -9.32
CA ILE A 75 -15.46 19.29 -9.81
C ILE A 75 -15.44 18.25 -10.94
N GLU A 76 -14.76 18.57 -12.03
CA GLU A 76 -14.65 17.73 -13.23
C GLU A 76 -13.18 17.45 -13.51
N VAL A 77 -12.85 16.17 -13.62
CA VAL A 77 -11.51 15.68 -13.95
C VAL A 77 -11.59 14.95 -15.28
N THR A 78 -10.81 15.41 -16.26
CA THR A 78 -10.75 14.80 -17.59
C THR A 78 -9.33 14.39 -17.92
N VAL A 79 -9.14 13.12 -18.30
CA VAL A 79 -7.92 12.66 -18.98
C VAL A 79 -8.18 12.73 -20.48
N ASN A 80 -7.39 13.53 -21.19
CA ASN A 80 -7.57 13.78 -22.62
C ASN A 80 -6.85 12.74 -23.48
N GLU A 81 -7.18 12.70 -24.77
CA GLU A 81 -6.61 11.78 -25.77
C GLU A 81 -5.08 11.89 -25.89
N ASP A 82 -4.53 13.09 -25.68
CA ASP A 82 -3.10 13.39 -25.73
C ASP A 82 -2.35 13.08 -24.42
N GLY A 83 -3.03 12.51 -23.42
CA GLY A 83 -2.46 12.20 -22.11
C GLY A 83 -2.39 13.38 -21.14
N SER A 84 -2.87 14.56 -21.52
CA SER A 84 -3.03 15.69 -20.59
C SER A 84 -4.18 15.47 -19.61
N VAL A 85 -4.15 16.20 -18.49
CA VAL A 85 -5.23 16.21 -17.49
C VAL A 85 -5.80 17.60 -17.36
N THR A 86 -7.13 17.68 -17.31
CA THR A 86 -7.89 18.90 -17.03
C THR A 86 -8.68 18.73 -15.74
N VAL A 87 -8.51 19.66 -14.80
CA VAL A 87 -9.34 19.76 -13.61
C VAL A 87 -10.08 21.10 -13.66
N GLN A 88 -11.41 21.03 -13.53
CA GLN A 88 -12.29 22.19 -13.51
C GLN A 88 -13.13 22.18 -12.25
N ASP A 89 -13.24 23.33 -11.59
CA ASP A 89 -14.16 23.55 -10.48
C ASP A 89 -15.06 24.77 -10.72
N ASP A 90 -16.15 24.81 -9.97
CA ASP A 90 -17.06 25.95 -9.85
C ASP A 90 -16.82 26.73 -8.55
N GLY A 91 -15.59 26.77 -8.04
CA GLY A 91 -15.22 27.57 -6.87
C GLY A 91 -15.19 29.08 -7.16
N ARG A 92 -14.58 29.86 -6.26
CA ARG A 92 -14.49 31.34 -6.41
C ARG A 92 -13.59 31.80 -7.56
N GLY A 93 -12.78 30.91 -8.12
CA GLY A 93 -11.70 31.26 -9.04
C GLY A 93 -10.46 31.81 -8.30
N ILE A 94 -9.26 31.43 -8.74
CA ILE A 94 -7.99 31.95 -8.19
C ILE A 94 -7.95 33.49 -8.35
N PRO A 95 -7.49 34.26 -7.34
CA PRO A 95 -7.41 35.71 -7.46
C PRO A 95 -6.54 36.17 -8.63
N VAL A 96 -7.00 37.19 -9.36
CA VAL A 96 -6.31 37.75 -10.54
C VAL A 96 -5.65 39.10 -10.26
N ASP A 97 -5.94 39.71 -9.11
CA ASP A 97 -5.36 40.99 -8.71
C ASP A 97 -3.85 40.89 -8.45
N ILE A 98 -3.16 42.02 -8.49
CA ILE A 98 -1.72 42.08 -8.21
C ILE A 98 -1.47 41.75 -6.73
N GLN A 99 -0.54 40.82 -6.49
CA GLN A 99 -0.08 40.46 -5.16
C GLN A 99 1.06 41.40 -4.74
N GLU A 100 0.88 42.13 -3.64
CA GLU A 100 1.76 43.24 -3.23
C GLU A 100 3.25 42.87 -3.06
N LYS A 101 3.57 41.68 -2.55
CA LYS A 101 4.95 41.26 -2.26
C LYS A 101 5.72 40.86 -3.52
N THR A 102 5.03 40.29 -4.50
CA THR A 102 5.65 39.78 -5.74
C THR A 102 5.55 40.78 -6.88
N GLY A 103 4.61 41.74 -6.79
CA GLY A 103 4.35 42.72 -7.84
C GLY A 103 3.73 42.10 -9.10
N ARG A 104 3.24 40.86 -9.03
CA ARG A 104 2.69 40.08 -10.14
C ARG A 104 1.23 39.69 -9.85
N PRO A 105 0.44 39.32 -10.86
CA PRO A 105 -0.88 38.75 -10.62
C PRO A 105 -0.81 37.57 -9.64
N ALA A 106 -1.77 37.48 -8.72
CA ALA A 106 -1.83 36.39 -7.75
C ALA A 106 -1.95 35.02 -8.43
N LEU A 107 -2.66 34.96 -9.57
CA LEU A 107 -2.74 33.78 -10.43
C LEU A 107 -1.34 33.32 -10.89
N GLU A 108 -0.52 34.21 -11.43
CA GLU A 108 0.86 33.87 -11.80
C GLU A 108 1.68 33.44 -10.59
N THR A 109 1.53 34.16 -9.47
CA THR A 109 2.30 33.93 -8.25
C THR A 109 2.09 32.53 -7.69
N VAL A 110 0.85 32.03 -7.66
CA VAL A 110 0.51 30.69 -7.15
C VAL A 110 1.18 29.57 -7.96
N PHE A 111 1.39 29.77 -9.27
CA PHE A 111 1.98 28.77 -10.15
C PHE A 111 3.49 28.92 -10.36
N THR A 112 4.11 30.04 -9.94
CA THR A 112 5.55 30.32 -10.18
C THR A 112 6.38 30.45 -8.91
N VAL A 113 5.74 30.72 -7.77
CA VAL A 113 6.43 30.94 -6.49
C VAL A 113 6.11 29.81 -5.53
N LEU A 114 7.16 29.19 -4.96
CA LEU A 114 6.99 28.20 -3.89
C LEU A 114 6.52 28.88 -2.61
N HIS A 115 5.67 28.19 -1.84
CA HIS A 115 5.09 28.68 -0.59
C HIS A 115 4.22 29.94 -0.76
N ALA A 116 3.58 30.07 -1.92
CA ALA A 116 2.62 31.13 -2.21
C ALA A 116 1.19 30.58 -2.23
N GLY A 117 0.32 31.12 -1.39
CA GLY A 117 -1.10 30.75 -1.39
C GLY A 117 -1.90 31.43 -0.28
N GLY A 118 -3.23 31.49 -0.45
CA GLY A 118 -4.15 32.07 0.55
C GLY A 118 -4.32 31.26 1.83
N LYS A 119 -3.61 30.14 1.97
CA LYS A 119 -3.76 29.14 3.04
C LYS A 119 -2.96 29.48 4.31
N PHE A 120 -2.05 30.46 4.25
CA PHE A 120 -1.16 30.83 5.38
C PHE A 120 -1.68 31.99 6.25
N GLY A 121 -2.67 32.75 5.78
CA GLY A 121 -3.08 34.01 6.40
C GLY A 121 -4.39 33.97 7.18
N GLY A 122 -4.98 32.79 7.41
CA GLY A 122 -6.25 32.61 8.13
C GLY A 122 -7.52 33.14 7.44
N GLY A 123 -7.40 34.05 6.47
CA GLY A 123 -8.55 34.68 5.79
C GLY A 123 -9.11 33.92 4.57
N GLY A 124 -8.32 33.08 3.89
CA GLY A 124 -8.73 32.43 2.63
C GLY A 124 -9.51 31.13 2.78
N TYR A 125 -9.11 30.30 3.75
CA TYR A 125 -9.70 28.99 4.06
C TYR A 125 -9.62 28.72 5.57
N LYS A 126 -10.75 28.35 6.19
CA LYS A 126 -10.82 27.99 7.62
C LYS A 126 -10.32 26.56 7.89
N VAL A 127 -10.48 25.67 6.91
CA VAL A 127 -10.00 24.28 6.90
C VAL A 127 -9.50 24.00 5.49
N SER A 128 -8.31 23.40 5.36
CA SER A 128 -7.76 23.00 4.05
C SER A 128 -6.82 21.79 4.16
N GLY A 129 -6.74 20.97 3.10
CA GLY A 129 -5.76 19.89 2.98
C GLY A 129 -4.39 20.38 2.52
N GLY A 130 -4.35 21.48 1.75
CA GLY A 130 -3.10 22.09 1.29
C GLY A 130 -2.47 23.00 2.34
N LEU A 131 -1.32 22.63 2.92
CA LEU A 131 -0.70 23.42 3.99
C LEU A 131 0.58 24.16 3.56
N HIS A 132 1.20 23.72 2.48
CA HIS A 132 2.58 24.11 2.16
C HIS A 132 2.67 25.16 1.06
N GLY A 133 1.58 25.45 0.33
CA GLY A 133 1.56 26.45 -0.75
C GLY A 133 2.52 26.14 -1.91
N VAL A 134 2.80 24.87 -2.16
CA VAL A 134 3.72 24.42 -3.23
C VAL A 134 3.03 23.59 -4.32
N GLY A 135 1.83 23.06 -4.08
CA GLY A 135 1.20 22.08 -4.97
C GLY A 135 1.07 22.54 -6.43
N ALA A 136 0.35 23.63 -6.66
CA ALA A 136 0.11 24.18 -7.99
C ALA A 136 1.41 24.55 -8.74
N SER A 137 2.39 25.13 -8.04
CA SER A 137 3.67 25.50 -8.62
C SER A 137 4.57 24.28 -8.90
N VAL A 138 4.47 23.22 -8.11
CA VAL A 138 5.12 21.93 -8.40
C VAL A 138 4.49 21.27 -9.63
N VAL A 139 3.16 21.28 -9.77
CA VAL A 139 2.50 20.76 -10.99
C VAL A 139 2.97 21.51 -12.23
N ASN A 140 3.05 22.85 -12.15
CA ASN A 140 3.59 23.67 -13.24
C ASN A 140 5.06 23.33 -13.56
N ALA A 141 5.90 23.23 -12.53
CA ALA A 141 7.32 22.90 -12.69
C ALA A 141 7.54 21.54 -13.36
N LEU A 142 6.68 20.56 -13.08
CA LEU A 142 6.78 19.18 -13.54
C LEU A 142 5.92 18.87 -14.78
N SER A 143 5.45 19.93 -15.45
CA SER A 143 4.69 19.82 -16.70
C SER A 143 5.48 20.44 -17.86
N THR A 144 5.35 19.88 -19.07
CA THR A 144 5.88 20.54 -20.28
C THR A 144 5.09 21.80 -20.60
N LYS A 145 3.76 21.73 -20.47
CA LYS A 145 2.82 22.83 -20.66
C LYS A 145 1.78 22.81 -19.56
N LEU A 146 1.36 23.99 -19.13
CA LEU A 146 0.24 24.14 -18.20
C LEU A 146 -0.52 25.42 -18.57
N ASP A 147 -1.82 25.30 -18.75
CA ASP A 147 -2.71 26.40 -19.09
C ASP A 147 -3.74 26.56 -17.96
N VAL A 148 -3.96 27.81 -17.53
CA VAL A 148 -4.93 28.11 -16.47
C VAL A 148 -5.93 29.14 -16.97
N THR A 149 -7.21 28.80 -16.85
CA THR A 149 -8.32 29.71 -17.12
C THR A 149 -9.09 29.98 -15.83
N VAL A 150 -9.32 31.25 -15.53
CA VAL A 150 -10.10 31.68 -14.36
C VAL A 150 -11.33 32.44 -14.83
N MET A 151 -12.49 32.07 -14.31
CA MET A 151 -13.74 32.80 -14.44
C MET A 151 -14.02 33.49 -13.11
N ARG A 152 -14.02 34.83 -13.11
CA ARG A 152 -14.21 35.62 -11.89
C ARG A 152 -14.69 37.02 -12.24
N ASP A 153 -15.65 37.54 -11.46
CA ASP A 153 -16.19 38.90 -11.58
C ASP A 153 -16.69 39.24 -13.01
N GLY A 154 -17.37 38.28 -13.66
CA GLY A 154 -17.91 38.40 -15.02
C GLY A 154 -16.86 38.40 -16.14
N LYS A 155 -15.60 38.10 -15.82
CA LYS A 155 -14.47 38.09 -16.76
C LYS A 155 -13.82 36.73 -16.82
N LYS A 156 -13.24 36.42 -17.99
CA LYS A 156 -12.46 35.22 -18.24
C LYS A 156 -11.01 35.59 -18.49
N TYR A 157 -10.11 35.07 -17.66
CA TYR A 157 -8.67 35.29 -17.75
C TYR A 157 -7.97 34.00 -18.11
N ALA A 158 -6.88 34.10 -18.87
CA ALA A 158 -6.00 32.97 -19.19
C ALA A 158 -4.53 33.34 -18.98
N ILE A 159 -3.73 32.36 -18.57
CA ILE A 159 -2.27 32.41 -18.47
C ILE A 159 -1.71 31.04 -18.89
N ASP A 160 -0.61 31.05 -19.62
CA ASP A 160 -0.02 29.85 -20.21
C ASP A 160 1.43 29.71 -19.74
N PHE A 161 1.85 28.50 -19.42
CA PHE A 161 3.16 28.17 -18.88
C PHE A 161 3.88 27.09 -19.70
N ASP A 162 5.21 27.17 -19.70
CA ASP A 162 6.13 26.27 -20.39
C ASP A 162 7.27 25.87 -19.43
N HIS A 163 7.33 24.59 -19.05
CA HIS A 163 8.28 24.06 -18.05
C HIS A 163 8.37 24.89 -16.75
N GLY A 164 7.23 25.30 -16.20
CA GLY A 164 7.15 26.11 -14.98
C GLY A 164 7.37 27.61 -15.17
N ARG A 165 7.64 28.08 -16.40
CA ARG A 165 7.88 29.50 -16.69
C ARG A 165 6.67 30.10 -17.38
N VAL A 166 6.39 31.38 -17.11
CA VAL A 166 5.35 32.12 -17.84
C VAL A 166 5.73 32.16 -19.31
N LYS A 167 4.84 31.66 -20.16
CA LYS A 167 4.98 31.73 -21.62
C LYS A 167 4.20 32.92 -22.16
N ASP A 168 2.91 32.94 -21.87
CA ASP A 168 2.01 34.03 -22.22
C ASP A 168 1.46 34.65 -20.92
N GLU A 169 1.69 35.96 -20.74
CA GLU A 169 1.25 36.69 -19.55
C GLU A 169 -0.27 36.64 -19.37
N MET A 170 -0.72 36.81 -18.11
CA MET A 170 -2.14 36.80 -17.78
C MET A 170 -2.90 37.87 -18.58
N ARG A 171 -3.91 37.43 -19.32
CA ARG A 171 -4.72 38.30 -20.17
C ARG A 171 -6.21 37.99 -20.02
N GLN A 172 -7.04 39.02 -20.15
CA GLN A 172 -8.48 38.81 -20.26
C GLN A 172 -8.80 38.28 -21.67
N VAL A 173 -9.33 37.06 -21.75
CA VAL A 173 -9.66 36.38 -23.01
C VAL A 173 -11.15 36.44 -23.35
N GLY A 174 -11.98 36.96 -22.45
CA GLY A 174 -13.41 37.15 -22.69
C GLY A 174 -14.19 37.63 -21.47
N THR A 175 -15.51 37.52 -21.58
CA THR A 175 -16.48 37.79 -20.52
C THR A 175 -17.37 36.58 -20.32
N VAL A 176 -17.85 36.37 -19.10
CA VAL A 176 -18.76 35.29 -18.72
C VAL A 176 -19.93 35.85 -17.92
N PRO A 177 -21.09 35.16 -17.85
CA PRO A 177 -22.16 35.55 -16.93
C PRO A 177 -21.64 35.71 -15.50
N MET A 178 -22.23 36.64 -14.73
CA MET A 178 -21.81 36.88 -13.34
C MET A 178 -21.99 35.65 -12.43
N SER A 179 -22.88 34.74 -12.83
CA SER A 179 -23.11 33.45 -12.16
C SER A 179 -22.03 32.40 -12.46
N GLU A 180 -21.19 32.62 -13.47
CA GLU A 180 -20.14 31.69 -13.85
C GLU A 180 -18.82 32.08 -13.18
N HIS A 181 -18.33 31.18 -12.34
CA HIS A 181 -17.09 31.33 -11.60
C HIS A 181 -16.36 29.98 -11.55
N GLY A 182 -15.05 30.02 -11.30
CA GLY A 182 -14.26 28.81 -11.13
C GLY A 182 -12.86 28.91 -11.70
N THR A 183 -12.17 27.77 -11.68
CA THR A 183 -10.83 27.62 -12.27
C THR A 183 -10.79 26.36 -13.13
N ILE A 184 -10.11 26.45 -14.28
CA ILE A 184 -9.74 25.31 -15.12
C ILE A 184 -8.22 25.26 -15.15
N VAL A 185 -7.64 24.13 -14.76
CA VAL A 185 -6.20 23.86 -14.85
C VAL A 185 -6.02 22.69 -15.82
N HIS A 186 -5.26 22.90 -16.88
CA HIS A 186 -4.95 21.92 -17.91
C HIS A 186 -3.44 21.73 -17.97
N PHE A 187 -2.92 20.50 -17.82
CA PHE A 187 -1.47 20.27 -17.77
C PHE A 187 -1.03 18.97 -18.44
N TYR A 188 0.23 18.98 -18.90
CA TYR A 188 0.90 17.86 -19.57
C TYR A 188 2.11 17.42 -18.74
N PRO A 189 2.10 16.22 -18.14
CA PRO A 189 3.25 15.71 -17.41
C PRO A 189 4.52 15.72 -18.25
N ASP A 190 5.65 16.09 -17.64
CA ASP A 190 6.94 16.17 -18.34
C ASP A 190 7.59 14.78 -18.53
N PRO A 191 7.72 14.27 -19.78
CA PRO A 191 8.33 12.98 -20.04
C PRO A 191 9.83 12.91 -19.71
N ASP A 192 10.53 14.07 -19.64
CA ASP A 192 11.94 14.10 -19.22
C ASP A 192 12.08 13.86 -17.71
N ILE A 193 11.00 14.03 -16.95
CA ILE A 193 10.95 13.81 -15.50
C ILE A 193 10.31 12.45 -15.19
N PHE A 194 9.14 12.17 -15.79
CA PHE A 194 8.40 10.93 -15.59
C PHE A 194 8.82 9.87 -16.61
N THR A 195 10.06 9.40 -16.45
CA THR A 195 10.70 8.45 -17.37
C THR A 195 10.12 7.03 -17.31
N GLU A 196 9.48 6.65 -16.19
CA GLU A 196 8.86 5.34 -16.03
C GLU A 196 7.51 5.24 -16.75
N THR A 197 6.68 6.28 -16.65
CA THR A 197 5.39 6.36 -17.31
C THR A 197 4.85 7.79 -17.28
N THR A 198 4.22 8.21 -18.38
CA THR A 198 3.35 9.40 -18.46
C THR A 198 1.88 9.02 -18.60
N VAL A 199 1.56 7.73 -18.55
CA VAL A 199 0.21 7.22 -18.71
C VAL A 199 -0.47 7.13 -17.34
N PHE A 200 -1.56 7.88 -17.18
CA PHE A 200 -2.41 7.81 -15.99
C PHE A 200 -3.21 6.50 -15.94
N ASP A 201 -3.28 5.92 -14.76
CA ASP A 201 -4.06 4.72 -14.45
C ASP A 201 -5.50 5.12 -14.09
N ASP A 202 -6.48 4.59 -14.84
CA ASP A 202 -7.88 4.93 -14.65
C ASP A 202 -8.46 4.39 -13.34
N LYS A 203 -8.03 3.20 -12.89
CA LYS A 203 -8.45 2.60 -11.62
C LYS A 203 -7.99 3.45 -10.44
N ILE A 204 -6.73 3.91 -10.45
CA ILE A 204 -6.19 4.79 -9.39
C ILE A 204 -6.96 6.11 -9.33
N LEU A 205 -7.18 6.75 -10.47
CA LEU A 205 -7.94 8.01 -10.56
C LEU A 205 -9.38 7.85 -10.07
N LYS A 206 -10.11 6.87 -10.61
CA LYS A 206 -11.51 6.61 -10.25
C LYS A 206 -11.67 6.31 -8.76
N ASN A 207 -10.79 5.50 -8.19
CA ASN A 207 -10.86 5.13 -6.77
C ASN A 207 -10.69 6.35 -5.86
N ARG A 208 -9.68 7.19 -6.10
CA ARG A 208 -9.44 8.39 -5.27
C ARG A 208 -10.51 9.45 -5.47
N ILE A 209 -10.97 9.68 -6.71
CA ILE A 209 -12.04 10.65 -6.99
C ILE A 209 -13.35 10.22 -6.30
N ARG A 210 -13.69 8.93 -6.33
CA ARG A 210 -14.84 8.38 -5.62
C ARG A 210 -14.72 8.53 -4.10
N GLU A 211 -13.54 8.24 -3.55
CA GLU A 211 -13.24 8.44 -2.13
C GLU A 211 -13.44 9.92 -1.72
N LEU A 212 -12.92 10.87 -2.51
CA LEU A 212 -13.13 12.30 -2.27
C LEU A 212 -14.61 12.70 -2.33
N ALA A 213 -15.40 12.09 -3.22
CA ALA A 213 -16.85 12.34 -3.28
C ALA A 213 -17.56 11.86 -2.01
N PHE A 214 -17.18 10.71 -1.45
CA PHE A 214 -17.72 10.26 -0.17
C PHE A 214 -17.33 11.18 1.00
N LEU A 215 -16.10 11.71 1.01
CA LEU A 215 -15.59 12.57 2.09
C LEU A 215 -16.18 13.99 2.08
N ASN A 216 -16.93 14.36 1.03
CA ASN A 216 -17.51 15.69 0.85
C ASN A 216 -18.98 15.54 0.42
N LYS A 217 -19.89 15.47 1.39
CA LYS A 217 -21.34 15.31 1.16
C LYS A 217 -21.87 16.32 0.15
N GLY A 218 -22.65 15.84 -0.81
CA GLY A 218 -23.28 16.68 -1.85
C GLY A 218 -22.32 17.32 -2.85
N LEU A 219 -21.01 16.99 -2.82
CA LEU A 219 -20.09 17.38 -3.89
C LEU A 219 -20.28 16.45 -5.09
N LYS A 220 -20.51 17.04 -6.27
CA LYS A 220 -20.52 16.28 -7.52
C LYS A 220 -19.12 16.24 -8.13
N LEU A 221 -18.52 15.05 -8.15
CA LEU A 221 -17.23 14.79 -8.80
C LEU A 221 -17.43 13.96 -10.06
N THR A 222 -16.96 14.46 -11.20
CA THR A 222 -17.06 13.76 -12.49
C THR A 222 -15.67 13.39 -12.98
N PHE A 223 -15.48 12.14 -13.39
CA PHE A 223 -14.27 11.67 -14.06
C PHE A 223 -14.59 11.29 -15.51
N THR A 224 -13.85 11.81 -16.47
CA THR A 224 -13.98 11.45 -17.89
C THR A 224 -12.65 11.02 -18.46
N ASP A 225 -12.58 9.82 -19.04
CA ASP A 225 -11.42 9.33 -19.78
C ASP A 225 -11.72 9.34 -21.28
N LYS A 226 -11.05 10.24 -22.01
CA LYS A 226 -11.21 10.40 -23.47
C LYS A 226 -10.23 9.56 -24.29
N ARG A 227 -9.33 8.81 -23.66
CA ARG A 227 -8.31 8.02 -24.39
C ARG A 227 -8.87 6.77 -25.08
N LYS A 228 -10.07 6.33 -24.66
CA LYS A 228 -10.79 5.18 -25.23
C LYS A 228 -11.59 5.64 -26.45
N GLU A 229 -11.86 4.73 -27.40
CA GLU A 229 -12.65 5.04 -28.62
C GLU A 229 -14.00 5.71 -28.31
N THR A 230 -14.63 5.32 -27.21
CA THR A 230 -15.76 6.01 -26.61
C THR A 230 -15.35 6.55 -25.25
N ALA A 231 -15.49 7.86 -25.05
CA ALA A 231 -15.20 8.49 -23.77
C ALA A 231 -16.02 7.83 -22.65
N GLU A 232 -15.35 7.41 -21.59
CA GLU A 232 -15.99 6.83 -20.42
C GLU A 232 -16.14 7.92 -19.35
N THR A 233 -17.37 8.16 -18.89
CA THR A 233 -17.67 9.15 -17.86
C THR A 233 -18.31 8.50 -16.65
N ASP A 234 -17.66 8.67 -15.50
CA ASP A 234 -18.16 8.29 -14.18
C ASP A 234 -18.59 9.54 -13.41
N VAL A 235 -19.79 9.51 -12.82
CA VAL A 235 -20.32 10.60 -11.99
C VAL A 235 -20.48 10.09 -10.56
N TYR A 236 -19.84 10.77 -9.62
CA TYR A 236 -19.87 10.48 -8.20
C TYR A 236 -20.58 11.60 -7.45
N HIS A 237 -21.66 11.28 -6.75
CA HIS A 237 -22.43 12.22 -5.94
C HIS A 237 -23.10 11.46 -4.79
N PHE A 238 -22.65 11.74 -3.57
CA PHE A 238 -23.07 11.01 -2.36
C PHE A 238 -23.55 11.99 -1.29
N GLU A 239 -24.82 11.89 -0.91
CA GLU A 239 -25.45 12.78 0.07
C GLU A 239 -25.21 12.29 1.51
N GLY A 240 -25.14 10.97 1.70
CA GLY A 240 -24.84 10.31 2.97
C GLY A 240 -23.34 10.25 3.30
N GLY A 241 -22.47 10.70 2.40
CA GLY A 241 -21.04 10.87 2.63
C GLY A 241 -20.33 9.60 3.11
N ILE A 242 -19.56 9.70 4.20
CA ILE A 242 -18.79 8.56 4.73
C ILE A 242 -19.65 7.39 5.21
N LYS A 243 -20.95 7.61 5.49
CA LYS A 243 -21.90 6.53 5.78
C LYS A 243 -22.08 5.63 4.56
N GLU A 244 -22.27 6.22 3.39
CA GLU A 244 -22.32 5.50 2.12
C GLU A 244 -20.97 4.87 1.78
N TYR A 245 -19.87 5.48 2.20
CA TYR A 245 -18.54 4.90 1.98
C TYR A 245 -18.37 3.57 2.73
N VAL A 246 -18.76 3.52 4.01
CA VAL A 246 -18.75 2.26 4.77
C VAL A 246 -19.67 1.22 4.14
N ALA A 247 -20.85 1.63 3.67
CA ALA A 247 -21.76 0.73 2.96
C ALA A 247 -21.13 0.18 1.66
N PHE A 248 -20.41 1.02 0.91
CA PHE A 248 -19.67 0.64 -0.28
C PHE A 248 -18.53 -0.34 0.03
N LEU A 249 -17.75 -0.09 1.08
CA LEU A 249 -16.67 -0.97 1.52
C LEU A 249 -17.18 -2.35 1.98
N ASN A 250 -18.38 -2.41 2.54
CA ASN A 250 -19.02 -3.64 3.01
C ASN A 250 -20.02 -4.25 2.00
N LYS A 251 -20.02 -3.82 0.73
CA LYS A 251 -21.05 -4.24 -0.24
C LYS A 251 -21.13 -5.75 -0.43
N ASP A 252 -19.99 -6.44 -0.37
CA ASP A 252 -19.86 -7.89 -0.58
C ASP A 252 -19.73 -8.67 0.74
N ALA A 253 -19.84 -7.99 1.90
CA ALA A 253 -19.67 -8.60 3.21
C ALA A 253 -21.02 -8.93 3.86
N GLU A 254 -21.06 -10.00 4.67
CA GLU A 254 -22.21 -10.31 5.52
C GLU A 254 -22.23 -9.39 6.74
N LYS A 255 -23.16 -8.43 6.75
CA LYS A 255 -23.26 -7.35 7.75
C LYS A 255 -24.03 -7.83 8.99
N LEU A 256 -23.59 -7.42 10.19
CA LEU A 256 -24.32 -7.74 11.44
C LEU A 256 -25.66 -6.99 11.53
N PHE A 257 -25.72 -5.81 10.92
CA PHE A 257 -26.88 -4.93 10.86
C PHE A 257 -26.79 -4.06 9.61
N ASP A 258 -27.95 -3.72 9.02
CA ASP A 258 -28.04 -3.22 7.65
C ASP A 258 -27.43 -1.83 7.45
N GLU A 259 -27.73 -0.91 8.38
CA GLU A 259 -27.36 0.50 8.28
C GLU A 259 -26.04 0.80 9.01
N PRO A 260 -25.04 1.40 8.34
CA PRO A 260 -23.85 1.89 9.03
C PRO A 260 -24.21 2.93 10.09
N ILE A 261 -23.54 2.85 11.24
CA ILE A 261 -23.66 3.83 12.31
C ILE A 261 -22.91 5.08 11.86
N TYR A 262 -23.54 6.23 12.00
CA TYR A 262 -22.96 7.52 11.64
C TYR A 262 -22.95 8.45 12.85
N VAL A 263 -21.81 9.08 13.08
CA VAL A 263 -21.55 9.99 14.19
C VAL A 263 -20.94 11.27 13.64
N GLU A 264 -21.47 12.41 14.07
CA GLU A 264 -20.99 13.74 13.71
C GLU A 264 -20.91 14.61 14.97
N GLY A 265 -19.87 15.43 15.06
CA GLY A 265 -19.76 16.42 16.11
C GLY A 265 -18.66 17.44 15.84
N ASP A 266 -18.73 18.57 16.54
CA ASP A 266 -17.69 19.59 16.56
C ASP A 266 -17.14 19.68 17.99
N TYR A 267 -15.82 19.75 18.11
CA TYR A 267 -15.17 20.02 19.38
C TYR A 267 -14.00 20.96 19.17
N ASP A 268 -14.05 22.13 19.82
CA ASP A 268 -13.01 23.17 19.72
C ASP A 268 -12.72 23.59 18.27
N GLY A 269 -13.77 23.65 17.44
CA GLY A 269 -13.67 23.99 16.01
C GLY A 269 -13.07 22.90 15.12
N ILE A 270 -12.87 21.68 15.65
CA ILE A 270 -12.51 20.49 14.89
C ILE A 270 -13.78 19.69 14.62
N ASN A 271 -14.14 19.55 13.35
CA ASN A 271 -15.31 18.75 12.98
C ASN A 271 -14.87 17.28 12.85
N VAL A 272 -15.66 16.38 13.40
CA VAL A 272 -15.40 14.95 13.46
C VAL A 272 -16.59 14.23 12.86
N GLU A 273 -16.36 13.45 11.81
CA GLU A 273 -17.31 12.51 11.24
C GLU A 273 -16.75 11.09 11.37
N VAL A 274 -17.57 10.17 11.86
CA VAL A 274 -17.22 8.75 11.94
C VAL A 274 -18.39 7.92 11.43
N ALA A 275 -18.11 7.03 10.48
CA ALA A 275 -19.02 5.98 10.08
C ALA A 275 -18.43 4.62 10.43
N LEU A 276 -19.23 3.68 10.95
CA LEU A 276 -18.77 2.32 11.20
C LEU A 276 -19.89 1.27 11.05
N GLN A 277 -19.51 0.06 10.65
CA GLN A 277 -20.40 -1.08 10.55
C GLN A 277 -19.63 -2.38 10.79
N TYR A 278 -20.26 -3.32 11.46
CA TYR A 278 -19.68 -4.63 11.73
C TYR A 278 -20.15 -5.67 10.72
N THR A 279 -19.25 -6.59 10.39
CA THR A 279 -19.47 -7.76 9.54
C THR A 279 -19.15 -9.05 10.30
N ASN A 280 -19.59 -10.19 9.78
CA ASN A 280 -19.27 -11.50 10.36
C ASN A 280 -17.78 -11.88 10.18
N GLY A 281 -17.04 -11.12 9.36
CA GLY A 281 -15.63 -11.31 9.11
C GLY A 281 -14.74 -11.08 10.33
N TYR A 282 -13.45 -11.34 10.15
CA TYR A 282 -12.42 -11.17 11.19
C TYR A 282 -11.57 -9.92 10.97
N LYS A 283 -11.43 -9.49 9.71
CA LYS A 283 -10.59 -8.34 9.33
C LYS A 283 -11.21 -7.03 9.86
N THR A 284 -10.36 -6.18 10.42
CA THR A 284 -10.70 -4.79 10.72
C THR A 284 -10.27 -3.92 9.55
N THR A 285 -11.20 -3.16 8.96
CA THR A 285 -10.91 -2.14 7.96
C THR A 285 -11.10 -0.77 8.60
N LEU A 286 -10.00 -0.06 8.89
CA LEU A 286 -10.06 1.26 9.48
C LEU A 286 -9.38 2.26 8.54
N MET A 287 -10.16 3.17 7.98
CA MET A 287 -9.67 4.26 7.14
C MET A 287 -9.78 5.58 7.89
N THR A 288 -8.69 6.35 7.92
CA THR A 288 -8.67 7.61 8.66
C THR A 288 -8.24 8.76 7.77
N PHE A 289 -8.87 9.92 7.96
CA PHE A 289 -8.68 11.09 7.10
C PHE A 289 -8.57 12.36 7.94
N ALA A 290 -7.68 13.25 7.52
CA ALA A 290 -7.58 14.61 8.03
C ALA A 290 -7.64 15.59 6.85
N ASN A 291 -8.67 16.44 6.82
CA ASN A 291 -8.91 17.40 5.74
C ASN A 291 -8.88 16.74 4.35
N ASN A 292 -9.58 15.60 4.20
CA ASN A 292 -9.66 14.77 2.98
C ASN A 292 -8.36 14.06 2.56
N ILE A 293 -7.29 14.19 3.34
CA ILE A 293 -6.05 13.45 3.13
C ILE A 293 -6.13 12.13 3.89
N HIS A 294 -5.85 11.02 3.20
CA HIS A 294 -5.82 9.69 3.80
C HIS A 294 -4.57 9.53 4.67
N THR A 295 -4.76 9.36 5.97
CA THR A 295 -3.68 9.12 6.93
C THR A 295 -3.47 7.62 7.15
N TYR A 296 -2.90 6.93 6.16
CA TYR A 296 -2.75 5.47 6.21
C TYR A 296 -1.75 4.96 7.28
N GLU A 297 -0.88 5.83 7.81
CA GLU A 297 -0.04 5.54 8.98
C GLU A 297 -0.73 5.91 10.31
N GLY A 298 -2.00 6.34 10.24
CA GLY A 298 -2.86 6.68 11.36
C GLY A 298 -2.61 8.07 11.93
N GLY A 299 -2.61 8.19 13.26
CA GLY A 299 -2.37 9.46 13.92
C GLY A 299 -3.19 9.65 15.20
N MET A 300 -3.17 10.87 15.70
CA MET A 300 -3.81 11.23 16.98
C MET A 300 -5.34 11.10 16.95
N HIS A 301 -5.99 11.45 15.84
CA HIS A 301 -7.42 11.25 15.59
C HIS A 301 -7.80 9.76 15.64
N GLU A 302 -7.02 8.91 14.98
CA GLU A 302 -7.22 7.45 15.02
C GLU A 302 -7.07 6.88 16.43
N ALA A 303 -6.03 7.31 17.16
CA ALA A 303 -5.82 6.89 18.54
C ALA A 303 -6.98 7.31 19.45
N GLY A 304 -7.53 8.51 19.23
CA GLY A 304 -8.74 9.02 19.90
C GLY A 304 -9.94 8.12 19.66
N PHE A 305 -10.23 7.81 18.39
CA PHE A 305 -11.31 6.89 18.00
C PHE A 305 -11.13 5.50 18.64
N LYS A 306 -9.95 4.88 18.52
CA LYS A 306 -9.68 3.55 19.08
C LYS A 306 -9.88 3.50 20.60
N THR A 307 -9.43 4.54 21.30
CA THR A 307 -9.58 4.65 22.76
C THR A 307 -11.05 4.81 23.14
N ALA A 308 -11.76 5.71 22.47
CA ALA A 308 -13.17 6.01 22.74
C ALA A 308 -14.08 4.81 22.43
N LEU A 309 -13.90 4.15 21.29
CA LEU A 309 -14.65 2.94 20.92
C LEU A 309 -14.51 1.85 21.99
N THR A 310 -13.28 1.58 22.42
CA THR A 310 -13.01 0.56 23.43
C THR A 310 -13.71 0.87 24.76
N ARG A 311 -13.64 2.13 25.21
CA ARG A 311 -14.28 2.57 26.45
C ARG A 311 -15.81 2.50 26.35
N VAL A 312 -16.40 3.09 25.31
CA VAL A 312 -17.86 3.20 25.16
C VAL A 312 -18.53 1.84 25.03
N VAL A 313 -17.94 0.90 24.26
CA VAL A 313 -18.50 -0.45 24.11
C VAL A 313 -18.45 -1.20 25.44
N ASN A 314 -17.37 -1.11 26.21
CA ASN A 314 -17.28 -1.73 27.53
C ASN A 314 -18.28 -1.10 28.53
N ASP A 315 -18.36 0.23 28.58
CA ASP A 315 -19.30 0.94 29.45
C ASP A 315 -20.75 0.54 29.12
N TYR A 316 -21.09 0.42 27.84
CA TYR A 316 -22.38 -0.05 27.39
C TYR A 316 -22.63 -1.52 27.78
N ALA A 317 -21.65 -2.40 27.57
CA ALA A 317 -21.77 -3.83 27.87
C ALA A 317 -22.08 -4.10 29.35
N HIS A 318 -21.43 -3.37 30.27
CA HIS A 318 -21.70 -3.45 31.71
C HIS A 318 -23.07 -2.85 32.07
N LYS A 319 -23.39 -1.65 31.56
CA LYS A 319 -24.70 -1.00 31.83
C LYS A 319 -25.88 -1.84 31.33
N ALA A 320 -25.73 -2.46 30.16
CA ALA A 320 -26.72 -3.36 29.58
C ALA A 320 -26.72 -4.77 30.22
N LYS A 321 -25.82 -5.04 31.18
CA LYS A 321 -25.64 -6.33 31.87
C LYS A 321 -25.35 -7.50 30.92
N ILE A 322 -24.74 -7.22 29.77
CA ILE A 322 -24.26 -8.24 28.83
C ILE A 322 -22.94 -8.83 29.33
N LEU A 323 -22.07 -7.95 29.86
CA LEU A 323 -20.98 -8.33 30.75
C LEU A 323 -21.44 -8.15 32.21
N LYS A 324 -21.05 -9.07 33.08
CA LYS A 324 -21.27 -8.95 34.52
C LYS A 324 -20.15 -8.11 35.13
N ASP A 325 -20.39 -7.51 36.30
CA ASP A 325 -19.40 -6.67 37.00
C ASP A 325 -18.07 -7.38 37.32
N LYS A 326 -18.07 -8.72 37.33
CA LYS A 326 -16.89 -9.57 37.57
C LYS A 326 -16.19 -10.03 36.29
N ASP A 327 -16.81 -9.84 35.14
CA ASP A 327 -16.25 -10.25 33.86
C ASP A 327 -15.22 -9.19 33.44
N ASP A 328 -14.10 -9.66 32.88
CA ASP A 328 -13.05 -8.76 32.41
C ASP A 328 -13.56 -7.90 31.23
N ASN A 329 -12.98 -6.69 31.09
CA ASN A 329 -13.28 -5.85 29.95
C ASN A 329 -12.76 -6.48 28.64
N LEU A 330 -13.53 -6.28 27.58
CA LEU A 330 -13.15 -6.64 26.22
C LEU A 330 -11.98 -5.76 25.78
N SER A 331 -10.97 -6.37 25.15
CA SER A 331 -9.84 -5.60 24.62
C SER A 331 -10.25 -4.80 23.38
N GLY A 332 -9.48 -3.76 23.06
CA GLY A 332 -9.75 -2.98 21.85
C GLY A 332 -9.61 -3.78 20.55
N GLU A 333 -8.77 -4.82 20.53
CA GLU A 333 -8.67 -5.73 19.38
C GLU A 333 -9.94 -6.57 19.23
N ASP A 334 -10.45 -7.14 20.33
CA ASP A 334 -11.70 -7.92 20.34
C ASP A 334 -12.87 -7.07 19.83
N ILE A 335 -12.95 -5.81 20.28
CA ILE A 335 -14.01 -4.88 19.89
C ILE A 335 -13.92 -4.51 18.41
N ARG A 336 -12.73 -4.42 17.81
CA ARG A 336 -12.59 -3.99 16.41
C ARG A 336 -12.69 -5.14 15.40
N GLU A 337 -12.74 -6.39 15.83
CA GLU A 337 -12.79 -7.55 14.94
C GLU A 337 -14.03 -7.48 14.01
N GLY A 338 -13.81 -7.60 12.70
CA GLY A 338 -14.89 -7.53 11.70
C GLY A 338 -15.49 -6.13 11.48
N MET A 339 -14.89 -5.09 12.06
CA MET A 339 -15.35 -3.71 11.93
C MET A 339 -14.77 -3.05 10.67
N THR A 340 -15.64 -2.43 9.89
CA THR A 340 -15.26 -1.42 8.88
C THR A 340 -15.61 -0.04 9.42
N ALA A 341 -14.66 0.88 9.46
CA ALA A 341 -14.86 2.24 9.94
C ALA A 341 -14.09 3.27 9.11
N VAL A 342 -14.72 4.43 8.90
CA VAL A 342 -14.14 5.62 8.30
C VAL A 342 -14.17 6.75 9.32
N VAL A 343 -13.01 7.31 9.67
CA VAL A 343 -12.85 8.43 10.60
C VAL A 343 -12.33 9.63 9.82
N SER A 344 -13.11 10.71 9.73
CA SER A 344 -12.73 11.93 9.01
C SER A 344 -12.74 13.11 9.96
N VAL A 345 -11.61 13.82 10.05
CA VAL A 345 -11.51 15.07 10.83
C VAL A 345 -11.27 16.26 9.91
N LYS A 346 -11.96 17.37 10.18
CA LYS A 346 -11.72 18.67 9.56
C LYS A 346 -11.06 19.57 10.62
N HIS A 347 -9.75 19.65 10.57
CA HIS A 347 -8.92 20.38 11.53
C HIS A 347 -8.48 21.72 10.93
N PRO A 348 -8.58 22.87 11.65
CA PRO A 348 -8.21 24.17 11.11
C PRO A 348 -6.70 24.35 10.90
N ASN A 349 -5.87 23.75 11.76
CA ASN A 349 -4.41 23.81 11.69
C ASN A 349 -3.76 22.41 11.81
N PRO A 350 -3.94 21.51 10.82
CA PRO A 350 -3.40 20.16 10.88
C PRO A 350 -1.87 20.17 10.78
N GLN A 351 -1.24 19.25 11.49
CA GLN A 351 0.20 19.03 11.55
C GLN A 351 0.44 17.55 11.26
N PHE A 352 1.20 17.28 10.21
CA PHE A 352 1.53 15.93 9.80
C PHE A 352 2.98 15.58 10.12
N GLU A 353 3.25 14.30 10.38
CA GLU A 353 4.61 13.78 10.47
C GLU A 353 5.18 13.67 9.05
N GLY A 354 5.81 14.74 8.55
CA GLY A 354 6.46 14.77 7.24
C GLY A 354 5.58 15.30 6.08
N GLN A 355 6.21 15.47 4.91
CA GLN A 355 5.59 16.12 3.74
C GLN A 355 4.51 15.28 3.06
N THR A 356 4.61 13.95 3.13
CA THR A 356 3.66 13.01 2.51
C THR A 356 2.30 12.99 3.21
N LYS A 357 2.16 13.71 4.34
CA LYS A 357 0.90 13.90 5.09
C LYS A 357 0.19 12.60 5.50
N THR A 358 0.98 11.58 5.85
CA THR A 358 0.53 10.20 6.07
C THR A 358 0.03 9.93 7.48
N LYS A 359 0.46 10.77 8.45
CA LYS A 359 0.15 10.61 9.86
C LYS A 359 -0.12 11.95 10.54
N LEU A 360 -1.25 12.07 11.24
CA LEU A 360 -1.64 13.30 11.94
C LEU A 360 -1.05 13.38 13.35
N GLY A 361 -0.31 14.45 13.64
CA GLY A 361 0.39 14.67 14.92
C GLY A 361 -0.34 15.51 15.96
N ASN A 362 -1.49 16.13 15.61
CA ASN A 362 -2.24 17.03 16.50
C ASN A 362 -2.82 16.33 17.72
N SER A 363 -2.31 16.61 18.92
CA SER A 363 -2.83 16.02 20.17
C SER A 363 -4.27 16.45 20.48
N ASN A 364 -4.68 17.66 20.13
CA ASN A 364 -6.05 18.14 20.27
C ASN A 364 -7.04 17.39 19.35
N ALA A 365 -6.60 16.86 18.19
CA ALA A 365 -7.42 16.01 17.34
C ALA A 365 -7.81 14.70 18.04
N ARG A 366 -6.93 14.13 18.87
CA ARG A 366 -7.25 12.96 19.72
C ARG A 366 -8.41 13.26 20.65
N THR A 367 -8.33 14.39 21.37
CA THR A 367 -9.35 14.82 22.33
C THR A 367 -10.68 15.11 21.64
N ALA A 368 -10.65 15.81 20.51
CA ALA A 368 -11.84 16.14 19.72
C ALA A 368 -12.58 14.87 19.28
N VAL A 369 -11.87 13.91 18.68
CA VAL A 369 -12.46 12.64 18.26
C VAL A 369 -12.98 11.85 19.45
N ASP A 370 -12.22 11.74 20.54
CA ASP A 370 -12.67 11.00 21.73
C ASP A 370 -14.00 11.56 22.29
N LYS A 371 -14.11 12.88 22.42
CA LYS A 371 -15.29 13.55 22.97
C LYS A 371 -16.49 13.47 22.04
N ALA A 372 -16.35 13.93 20.80
CA ALA A 372 -17.44 13.96 19.82
C ALA A 372 -17.97 12.55 19.53
N PHE A 373 -17.06 11.57 19.37
CA PHE A 373 -17.44 10.19 19.14
C PHE A 373 -18.13 9.58 20.36
N SER A 374 -17.54 9.73 21.57
CA SER A 374 -18.06 9.06 22.76
C SER A 374 -19.47 9.48 23.10
N GLU A 375 -19.78 10.78 23.02
CA GLU A 375 -21.10 11.31 23.35
C GLU A 375 -22.18 10.71 22.43
N THR A 376 -21.97 10.83 21.13
CA THR A 376 -22.98 10.44 20.14
C THR A 376 -23.09 8.93 19.98
N PHE A 377 -21.96 8.21 20.02
CA PHE A 377 -21.96 6.75 19.94
C PHE A 377 -22.59 6.11 21.19
N SER A 378 -22.34 6.66 22.38
CA SER A 378 -23.00 6.18 23.61
C SER A 378 -24.52 6.37 23.53
N ARG A 379 -24.98 7.54 23.06
CA ARG A 379 -26.41 7.79 22.83
C ARG A 379 -26.99 6.80 21.83
N PHE A 380 -26.31 6.57 20.71
CA PHE A 380 -26.75 5.62 19.68
C PHE A 380 -26.94 4.20 20.25
N LEU A 381 -26.00 3.67 21.03
CA LEU A 381 -26.11 2.31 21.59
C LEU A 381 -27.26 2.19 22.59
N MET A 382 -27.55 3.26 23.34
CA MET A 382 -28.68 3.31 24.27
C MET A 382 -30.02 3.36 23.54
N GLU A 383 -30.10 4.10 22.43
CA GLU A 383 -31.29 4.20 21.58
C GLU A 383 -31.50 2.96 20.69
N ASN A 384 -30.43 2.21 20.41
CA ASN A 384 -30.46 1.02 19.54
C ASN A 384 -29.92 -0.25 20.26
N PRO A 385 -30.61 -0.77 21.29
CA PRO A 385 -30.09 -1.87 22.10
C PRO A 385 -29.83 -3.17 21.34
N SER A 386 -30.60 -3.42 20.27
CA SER A 386 -30.42 -4.61 19.42
C SER A 386 -29.08 -4.57 18.68
N VAL A 387 -28.69 -3.41 18.16
CA VAL A 387 -27.40 -3.20 17.50
C VAL A 387 -26.27 -3.25 18.52
N GLY A 388 -26.42 -2.56 19.65
CA GLY A 388 -25.42 -2.57 20.72
C GLY A 388 -25.13 -3.99 21.24
N ARG A 389 -26.17 -4.81 21.44
CA ARG A 389 -26.01 -6.21 21.83
C ARG A 389 -25.20 -7.01 20.80
N LYS A 390 -25.53 -6.91 19.51
CA LYS A 390 -24.81 -7.61 18.43
C LYS A 390 -23.31 -7.27 18.41
N ILE A 391 -22.95 -6.00 18.61
CA ILE A 391 -21.55 -5.55 18.67
C ILE A 391 -20.82 -6.19 19.84
N VAL A 392 -21.42 -6.16 21.04
CA VAL A 392 -20.81 -6.75 22.25
C VAL A 392 -20.67 -8.27 22.12
N GLU A 393 -21.68 -8.97 21.57
CA GLU A 393 -21.64 -10.41 21.36
C GLU A 393 -20.55 -10.83 20.36
N LYS A 394 -20.36 -10.07 19.27
CA LYS A 394 -19.26 -10.28 18.32
C LYS A 394 -17.90 -10.09 18.98
N ALA A 395 -17.74 -9.05 19.79
CA ALA A 395 -16.51 -8.83 20.54
C ALA A 395 -16.24 -9.92 21.59
N GLN A 396 -17.27 -10.43 22.28
CA GLN A 396 -17.13 -11.59 23.19
C GLN A 396 -16.72 -12.86 22.44
N LEU A 397 -17.20 -13.07 21.21
CA LEU A 397 -16.78 -14.20 20.39
C LEU A 397 -15.29 -14.09 20.03
N ALA A 398 -14.84 -12.92 19.63
CA ALA A 398 -13.43 -12.62 19.35
C ALA A 398 -12.56 -12.85 20.59
N GLU A 399 -12.99 -12.35 21.75
CA GLU A 399 -12.28 -12.51 23.03
C GLU A 399 -12.15 -13.98 23.44
N ARG A 400 -13.23 -14.78 23.30
CA ARG A 400 -13.20 -16.23 23.55
C ARG A 400 -12.23 -16.94 22.62
N ALA A 401 -12.23 -16.60 21.34
CA ALA A 401 -11.30 -17.17 20.35
C ALA A 401 -9.85 -16.80 20.68
N ARG A 402 -9.57 -15.54 21.02
CA ARG A 402 -8.24 -15.07 21.45
C ARG A 402 -7.76 -15.79 22.72
N ASN A 403 -8.63 -15.93 23.72
CA ASN A 403 -8.32 -16.63 24.96
C ASN A 403 -8.10 -18.14 24.74
N ALA A 404 -8.89 -18.78 23.87
CA ALA A 404 -8.69 -20.17 23.46
C ALA A 404 -7.34 -20.35 22.77
N ALA A 405 -7.00 -19.48 21.81
CA ALA A 405 -5.71 -19.46 21.13
C ALA A 405 -4.56 -19.25 22.11
N LYS A 406 -4.69 -18.33 23.07
CA LYS A 406 -3.69 -18.08 24.12
C LYS A 406 -3.48 -19.32 24.99
N ARG A 407 -4.55 -20.00 25.45
CA ARG A 407 -4.46 -21.24 26.22
C ARG A 407 -3.83 -22.37 25.42
N ALA A 408 -4.20 -22.53 24.15
CA ALA A 408 -3.59 -23.51 23.25
C ALA A 408 -2.08 -23.26 23.10
N ARG A 409 -1.66 -21.99 22.94
CA ARG A 409 -0.25 -21.59 22.91
C ARG A 409 0.46 -21.84 24.25
N GLU A 410 -0.16 -21.53 25.39
CA GLU A 410 0.42 -21.76 26.71
C GLU A 410 0.60 -23.24 27.04
N VAL A 411 -0.35 -24.10 26.68
CA VAL A 411 -0.21 -25.56 26.78
C VAL A 411 0.95 -26.05 25.91
N THR A 412 1.15 -25.42 24.75
CA THR A 412 2.27 -25.70 23.86
C THR A 412 3.62 -25.20 24.42
N ARG A 413 3.66 -24.00 25.03
CA ARG A 413 4.84 -23.44 25.71
C ARG A 413 5.19 -24.19 27.00
N LYS A 414 4.21 -24.68 27.77
CA LYS A 414 4.47 -25.51 28.96
C LYS A 414 5.06 -26.87 28.59
N LYS A 415 4.67 -27.44 27.44
CA LYS A 415 5.38 -28.60 26.86
C LYS A 415 6.79 -28.24 26.39
N SER A 416 7.03 -27.00 25.94
CA SER A 416 8.35 -26.56 25.51
C SER A 416 9.35 -26.35 26.66
N GLY A 417 8.91 -26.17 27.92
CA GLY A 417 9.81 -26.01 29.07
C GLY A 417 10.72 -27.22 29.37
N LEU A 418 10.35 -28.41 28.87
CA LEU A 418 11.18 -29.63 28.92
C LEU A 418 11.58 -30.16 27.52
N GLU A 419 11.14 -29.50 26.43
CA GLU A 419 11.37 -29.94 25.05
C GLU A 419 11.81 -28.79 24.09
N ILE A 420 12.39 -27.69 24.58
CA ILE A 420 13.17 -26.77 23.72
C ILE A 420 14.54 -27.41 23.48
N ALA A 421 14.60 -28.37 22.58
CA ALA A 421 15.80 -28.68 21.82
C ALA A 421 15.39 -29.51 20.58
N ASN A 422 15.34 -28.82 19.44
CA ASN A 422 15.18 -29.35 18.08
C ASN A 422 13.75 -29.74 17.69
N LEU A 423 13.35 -29.41 16.47
CA LEU A 423 12.35 -30.17 15.71
C LEU A 423 13.01 -31.53 15.38
N PRO A 424 12.93 -32.58 16.23
CA PRO A 424 13.82 -33.72 16.11
C PRO A 424 13.43 -34.48 14.84
N GLY A 425 14.30 -34.44 13.84
CA GLY A 425 14.14 -35.17 12.57
C GLY A 425 13.41 -34.44 11.44
N LYS A 426 12.83 -33.24 11.64
CA LYS A 426 12.13 -32.50 10.56
C LYS A 426 12.95 -31.36 9.97
N LEU A 427 13.44 -30.43 10.78
CA LEU A 427 14.31 -29.35 10.31
C LEU A 427 15.74 -29.88 10.20
N ALA A 428 16.30 -29.85 9.00
CA ALA A 428 17.74 -29.96 8.83
C ALA A 428 18.31 -28.54 8.93
N ASP A 429 18.89 -28.17 10.06
CA ASP A 429 19.38 -26.80 10.27
C ASP A 429 20.73 -26.53 9.57
N ASN A 430 21.12 -25.26 9.42
CA ASN A 430 22.47 -24.87 8.99
C ASN A 430 23.38 -24.64 10.22
N THR A 431 24.69 -24.53 10.00
CA THR A 431 25.65 -24.35 11.10
C THR A 431 26.00 -22.89 11.39
N SER A 432 25.69 -21.96 10.48
CA SER A 432 25.88 -20.52 10.72
C SER A 432 24.81 -19.97 11.66
N ASN A 433 25.21 -19.08 12.56
CA ASN A 433 24.29 -18.29 13.40
C ASN A 433 24.04 -16.88 12.84
N ASP A 434 24.67 -16.51 11.71
CA ASP A 434 24.46 -15.22 11.07
C ASP A 434 23.22 -15.28 10.16
N PRO A 435 22.13 -14.56 10.49
CA PRO A 435 20.91 -14.58 9.69
C PRO A 435 21.08 -14.04 8.27
N SER A 436 22.07 -13.16 8.03
CA SER A 436 22.26 -12.49 6.74
C SER A 436 22.73 -13.42 5.62
N ILE A 437 23.46 -14.47 5.99
CA ILE A 437 23.92 -15.51 5.07
C ILE A 437 23.10 -16.81 5.18
N SER A 438 22.21 -16.89 6.16
CA SER A 438 21.43 -18.10 6.42
C SER A 438 20.15 -18.13 5.58
N GLU A 439 19.91 -19.27 4.95
CA GLU A 439 18.83 -19.51 3.99
C GLU A 439 17.98 -20.69 4.46
N LEU A 440 16.66 -20.57 4.41
CA LEU A 440 15.72 -21.66 4.71
C LEU A 440 15.00 -22.07 3.44
N PHE A 441 15.26 -23.30 2.97
CA PHE A 441 14.53 -23.92 1.87
C PHE A 441 13.32 -24.67 2.40
N ILE A 442 12.14 -24.26 1.95
CA ILE A 442 10.89 -24.97 2.18
C ILE A 442 10.66 -25.89 0.99
N VAL A 443 10.61 -27.20 1.25
CA VAL A 443 10.55 -28.23 0.20
C VAL A 443 9.30 -29.09 0.30
N GLU A 444 8.76 -29.48 -0.85
CA GLU A 444 7.61 -30.36 -0.96
C GLU A 444 7.99 -31.83 -0.70
N GLY A 445 7.50 -32.39 0.40
CA GLY A 445 7.67 -33.80 0.75
C GLY A 445 9.07 -34.18 1.27
N ASN A 446 9.16 -35.41 1.77
CA ASN A 446 10.42 -35.95 2.30
C ASN A 446 11.40 -36.37 1.18
N SER A 447 10.90 -36.63 -0.05
CA SER A 447 11.73 -37.05 -1.18
C SER A 447 12.65 -35.92 -1.65
N ALA A 448 12.07 -34.79 -2.08
CA ALA A 448 12.83 -33.59 -2.41
C ALA A 448 13.62 -33.06 -1.21
N GLY A 449 13.07 -33.17 0.01
CA GLY A 449 13.81 -32.84 1.23
C GLY A 449 15.03 -33.71 1.50
N GLY A 450 15.03 -34.97 1.07
CA GLY A 450 16.17 -35.87 1.12
C GLY A 450 17.30 -35.40 0.20
N SER A 451 17.00 -35.17 -1.08
CA SER A 451 17.95 -34.67 -2.07
C SER A 451 18.51 -33.30 -1.69
N ALA A 452 17.63 -32.36 -1.30
CA ALA A 452 18.04 -31.03 -0.85
C ALA A 452 18.94 -31.07 0.39
N LYS A 453 18.64 -31.96 1.36
CA LYS A 453 19.48 -32.14 2.55
C LYS A 453 20.88 -32.66 2.22
N GLN A 454 21.01 -33.50 1.19
CA GLN A 454 22.28 -34.06 0.73
C GLN A 454 23.09 -33.05 -0.10
N GLY A 455 22.46 -32.29 -0.99
CA GLY A 455 23.14 -31.36 -1.91
C GLY A 455 23.45 -29.98 -1.33
N ARG A 456 22.84 -29.58 -0.20
CA ARG A 456 22.99 -28.23 0.36
C ARG A 456 24.39 -27.88 0.87
N SER A 457 24.65 -26.57 0.93
CA SER A 457 25.67 -26.02 1.83
C SER A 457 25.21 -26.10 3.29
N ARG A 458 25.82 -27.00 4.08
CA ARG A 458 25.50 -27.13 5.52
C ARG A 458 25.80 -25.86 6.33
N LEU A 459 26.68 -25.00 5.84
CA LEU A 459 27.03 -23.75 6.51
C LEU A 459 25.90 -22.74 6.46
N THR A 460 25.29 -22.58 5.29
CA THR A 460 24.36 -21.46 5.00
C THR A 460 22.92 -21.90 4.78
N GLN A 461 22.64 -23.18 4.52
CA GLN A 461 21.31 -23.61 4.05
C GLN A 461 20.64 -24.61 4.99
N ALA A 462 19.48 -24.24 5.52
CA ALA A 462 18.56 -25.07 6.26
C ALA A 462 17.45 -25.62 5.34
N ILE A 463 16.98 -26.85 5.61
CA ILE A 463 15.92 -27.51 4.84
C ILE A 463 14.75 -27.84 5.75
N LEU A 464 13.56 -27.38 5.39
CA LEU A 464 12.31 -27.71 6.06
C LEU A 464 11.34 -28.39 5.08
N PRO A 465 11.19 -29.73 5.15
CA PRO A 465 10.21 -30.45 4.35
C PRO A 465 8.79 -30.24 4.91
N ILE A 466 7.85 -29.94 4.03
CA ILE A 466 6.42 -29.85 4.31
C ILE A 466 5.71 -31.08 3.76
N ARG A 467 4.75 -31.61 4.52
CA ARG A 467 3.96 -32.78 4.10
C ARG A 467 2.54 -32.39 3.71
N GLY A 468 2.17 -32.72 2.48
CA GLY A 468 0.85 -32.42 1.93
C GLY A 468 0.59 -30.93 1.75
N LYS A 469 -0.65 -30.59 1.43
CA LYS A 469 -1.08 -29.20 1.21
C LYS A 469 -1.17 -28.46 2.55
N ILE A 470 -0.61 -27.26 2.59
CA ILE A 470 -0.72 -26.34 3.73
C ILE A 470 -2.18 -25.97 3.94
N LEU A 471 -2.57 -25.75 5.20
CA LEU A 471 -3.91 -25.27 5.53
C LEU A 471 -4.12 -23.89 4.88
N ASN A 472 -5.21 -23.72 4.12
CA ASN A 472 -5.61 -22.41 3.63
C ASN A 472 -6.00 -21.54 4.82
N VAL A 473 -5.14 -20.57 5.14
CA VAL A 473 -5.30 -19.71 6.29
C VAL A 473 -6.35 -18.61 6.11
N GLU A 474 -6.69 -18.27 4.87
CA GLU A 474 -7.74 -17.28 4.57
C GLU A 474 -9.13 -17.76 5.04
N LYS A 475 -9.35 -19.07 5.03
CA LYS A 475 -10.61 -19.71 5.48
C LYS A 475 -10.57 -20.23 6.91
N ALA A 476 -9.40 -20.23 7.53
CA ALA A 476 -9.20 -20.94 8.79
C ALA A 476 -9.20 -19.98 9.97
N SER A 477 -9.88 -20.39 11.06
CA SER A 477 -9.76 -19.69 12.32
C SER A 477 -8.33 -19.77 12.87
N MET A 478 -7.95 -18.78 13.66
CA MET A 478 -6.65 -18.71 14.33
C MET A 478 -6.31 -20.00 15.10
N ASP A 479 -7.30 -20.61 15.76
CA ASP A 479 -7.12 -21.87 16.50
C ASP A 479 -6.72 -23.03 15.58
N ARG A 480 -7.33 -23.15 14.39
CA ARG A 480 -6.96 -24.19 13.41
C ARG A 480 -5.57 -23.94 12.82
N ILE A 481 -5.21 -22.68 12.59
CA ILE A 481 -3.88 -22.30 12.07
C ILE A 481 -2.80 -22.68 13.09
N LEU A 482 -3.00 -22.33 14.36
CA LEU A 482 -2.09 -22.68 15.44
C LEU A 482 -2.05 -24.17 15.75
N ALA A 483 -3.15 -24.91 15.54
CA ALA A 483 -3.16 -26.35 15.72
C ALA A 483 -2.41 -27.09 14.59
N ASN A 484 -2.19 -26.45 13.43
CA ASN A 484 -1.54 -27.07 12.29
C ASN A 484 -0.03 -27.27 12.54
N GLN A 485 0.43 -28.52 12.44
CA GLN A 485 1.81 -28.90 12.71
C GLN A 485 2.80 -28.33 11.69
N GLU A 486 2.43 -28.23 10.41
CA GLU A 486 3.30 -27.69 9.36
C GLU A 486 3.58 -26.21 9.58
N ILE A 487 2.52 -25.43 9.83
CA ILE A 487 2.60 -24.00 10.14
C ILE A 487 3.41 -23.76 11.42
N ARG A 488 3.16 -24.54 12.47
CA ARG A 488 3.95 -24.46 13.70
C ARG A 488 5.43 -24.75 13.47
N SER A 489 5.75 -25.79 12.71
CA SER A 489 7.13 -26.16 12.40
C SER A 489 7.85 -25.02 11.69
N LEU A 490 7.17 -24.36 10.74
CA LEU A 490 7.69 -23.22 10.00
C LEU A 490 7.98 -22.01 10.90
N PHE A 491 7.04 -21.63 11.78
CA PHE A 491 7.27 -20.52 12.71
C PHE A 491 8.38 -20.83 13.73
N THR A 492 8.44 -22.06 14.23
CA THR A 492 9.53 -22.49 15.11
C THR A 492 10.88 -22.45 14.38
N ALA A 493 10.95 -22.87 13.11
CA ALA A 493 12.17 -22.81 12.33
C ALA A 493 12.64 -21.35 12.15
N LEU A 494 11.75 -20.44 11.76
CA LEU A 494 12.05 -19.04 11.47
C LEU A 494 12.46 -18.23 12.71
N GLY A 495 11.98 -18.58 13.90
CA GLY A 495 12.36 -17.92 15.15
C GLY A 495 11.75 -16.52 15.36
N THR A 496 10.89 -16.06 14.45
CA THR A 496 10.26 -14.73 14.47
C THR A 496 9.13 -14.58 15.49
N GLY A 497 8.66 -15.67 16.10
CA GLY A 497 7.39 -15.64 16.86
C GLY A 497 6.17 -15.57 15.93
N PHE A 498 4.98 -15.34 16.50
CA PHE A 498 3.71 -15.35 15.76
C PHE A 498 2.67 -14.39 16.38
N GLY A 499 1.86 -13.74 15.53
CA GLY A 499 0.84 -12.79 15.95
C GLY A 499 1.44 -11.58 16.66
N ALA A 500 0.92 -11.22 17.83
CA ALA A 500 1.43 -10.09 18.63
C ALA A 500 2.90 -10.24 19.10
N ASP A 501 3.42 -11.47 19.17
CA ASP A 501 4.83 -11.74 19.51
C ASP A 501 5.75 -11.77 18.27
N PHE A 502 5.21 -11.49 17.08
CA PHE A 502 5.98 -11.52 15.84
C PHE A 502 6.99 -10.36 15.80
N ASP A 503 8.25 -10.71 15.59
CA ASP A 503 9.36 -9.76 15.43
C ASP A 503 10.26 -10.24 14.29
N VAL A 504 10.21 -9.51 13.17
CA VAL A 504 11.01 -9.78 11.98
C VAL A 504 12.51 -9.69 12.25
N ASN A 505 12.95 -8.89 13.24
CA ASN A 505 14.38 -8.73 13.56
C ASN A 505 14.95 -9.98 14.24
N LYS A 506 14.10 -10.89 14.72
CA LYS A 506 14.50 -12.20 15.26
C LYS A 506 14.53 -13.30 14.21
N ALA A 507 14.28 -12.97 12.94
CA ALA A 507 14.34 -13.94 11.86
C ALA A 507 15.71 -14.62 11.81
N ARG A 508 15.73 -15.95 11.89
CA ARG A 508 16.96 -16.75 11.82
C ARG A 508 17.55 -16.83 10.41
N TYR A 509 16.74 -16.54 9.39
CA TYR A 509 17.12 -16.63 7.97
C TYR A 509 16.62 -15.39 7.23
N HIS A 510 17.52 -14.64 6.61
CA HIS A 510 17.16 -13.49 5.77
C HIS A 510 16.77 -13.90 4.34
N LYS A 511 16.88 -15.19 4.00
CA LYS A 511 16.32 -15.73 2.76
C LYS A 511 15.47 -16.95 3.06
N LEU A 512 14.18 -16.81 2.82
CA LEU A 512 13.18 -17.87 2.87
C LEU A 512 12.84 -18.26 1.43
N ILE A 513 13.22 -19.46 1.01
CA ILE A 513 13.13 -19.90 -0.37
C ILE A 513 12.08 -21.01 -0.47
N ILE A 514 10.99 -20.75 -1.19
CA ILE A 514 9.94 -21.73 -1.50
C ILE A 514 10.42 -22.54 -2.71
N MET A 515 10.66 -23.84 -2.51
CA MET A 515 11.14 -24.76 -3.54
C MET A 515 10.14 -25.92 -3.67
N THR A 516 9.13 -25.70 -4.52
CA THR A 516 8.04 -26.64 -4.83
C THR A 516 8.19 -27.20 -6.24
N ASP A 517 7.49 -28.29 -6.54
CA ASP A 517 7.53 -28.88 -7.88
C ASP A 517 6.88 -27.96 -8.94
N ALA A 518 7.28 -28.14 -10.20
CA ALA A 518 6.80 -27.37 -11.34
C ALA A 518 5.48 -27.93 -11.92
N ASP A 519 4.58 -28.36 -11.04
CA ASP A 519 3.28 -28.93 -11.39
C ASP A 519 2.13 -28.16 -10.70
N VAL A 520 0.90 -28.66 -10.88
CA VAL A 520 -0.31 -28.04 -10.32
C VAL A 520 -0.35 -28.09 -8.80
N ASP A 521 0.23 -29.12 -8.18
CA ASP A 521 0.22 -29.29 -6.72
C ASP A 521 1.28 -28.40 -6.05
N GLY A 522 2.47 -28.31 -6.64
CA GLY A 522 3.51 -27.38 -6.23
C GLY A 522 3.08 -25.92 -6.40
N ALA A 523 2.39 -25.58 -7.50
CA ALA A 523 1.78 -24.26 -7.67
C ALA A 523 0.75 -23.96 -6.58
N HIS A 524 -0.06 -24.94 -6.18
CA HIS A 524 -1.04 -24.79 -5.11
C HIS A 524 -0.36 -24.59 -3.74
N ILE A 525 0.66 -25.39 -3.41
CA ILE A 525 1.43 -25.25 -2.15
C ILE A 525 2.11 -23.88 -2.09
N ARG A 526 2.70 -23.44 -3.21
CA ARG A 526 3.30 -22.12 -3.32
C ARG A 526 2.28 -21.02 -3.02
N THR A 527 1.10 -21.08 -3.62
CA THR A 527 0.02 -20.11 -3.34
C THR A 527 -0.37 -20.10 -1.86
N LEU A 528 -0.56 -21.28 -1.24
CA LEU A 528 -0.91 -21.39 0.18
C LEU A 528 0.17 -20.81 1.11
N LEU A 529 1.45 -21.04 0.80
CA LEU A 529 2.57 -20.47 1.55
C LEU A 529 2.64 -18.95 1.40
N LEU A 530 2.44 -18.44 0.18
CA LEU A 530 2.39 -16.99 -0.06
C LEU A 530 1.23 -16.36 0.71
N THR A 531 0.04 -16.96 0.71
CA THR A 531 -1.10 -16.50 1.52
C THR A 531 -0.78 -16.51 3.02
N LEU A 532 -0.08 -17.53 3.51
CA LEU A 532 0.38 -17.59 4.91
C LEU A 532 1.34 -16.45 5.25
N PHE A 533 2.38 -16.24 4.43
CA PHE A 533 3.37 -15.19 4.69
C PHE A 533 2.77 -13.81 4.56
N TYR A 534 1.89 -13.60 3.59
CA TYR A 534 1.23 -12.32 3.38
C TYR A 534 0.32 -11.92 4.55
N ASN A 535 -0.47 -12.87 5.08
CA ASN A 535 -1.40 -12.59 6.17
C ASN A 535 -0.74 -12.54 7.55
N TYR A 536 0.27 -13.37 7.81
CA TYR A 536 0.82 -13.55 9.16
C TYR A 536 2.27 -13.16 9.33
N MET A 537 3.00 -12.91 8.24
CA MET A 537 4.44 -12.59 8.26
C MET A 537 4.76 -11.48 7.25
N ARG A 538 3.83 -10.54 7.00
CA ARG A 538 3.98 -9.47 5.99
C ARG A 538 5.32 -8.73 6.09
N PRO A 539 5.86 -8.41 7.28
CA PRO A 539 7.17 -7.75 7.38
C PRO A 539 8.34 -8.55 6.78
N MET A 540 8.24 -9.88 6.67
CA MET A 540 9.25 -10.69 5.94
C MET A 540 9.25 -10.38 4.44
N ILE A 541 8.07 -10.14 3.85
CA ILE A 541 7.94 -9.76 2.44
C ILE A 541 8.42 -8.32 2.25
N GLU A 542 8.05 -7.41 3.15
CA GLU A 542 8.47 -6.00 3.11
C GLU A 542 9.99 -5.84 3.23
N LYS A 543 10.66 -6.67 4.04
CA LYS A 543 12.14 -6.74 4.12
C LYS A 543 12.79 -7.43 2.91
N GLY A 544 12.01 -8.00 1.99
CA GLY A 544 12.50 -8.72 0.82
C GLY A 544 13.14 -10.06 1.15
N TYR A 545 12.69 -10.75 2.20
CA TYR A 545 13.25 -12.03 2.65
C TYR A 545 12.62 -13.24 1.97
N VAL A 546 11.50 -13.10 1.26
CA VAL A 546 10.76 -14.23 0.67
C VAL A 546 11.08 -14.39 -0.81
N TYR A 547 11.42 -15.61 -1.21
CA TYR A 547 11.86 -15.98 -2.55
C TYR A 547 11.17 -17.25 -3.04
N ILE A 548 11.07 -17.42 -4.35
CA ILE A 548 10.59 -18.63 -5.02
C ILE A 548 11.73 -19.17 -5.88
N ALA A 549 12.05 -20.46 -5.71
CA ALA A 549 13.06 -21.13 -6.52
C ALA A 549 12.52 -21.44 -7.92
N ARG A 550 13.36 -21.28 -8.95
CA ARG A 550 13.08 -21.71 -10.31
C ARG A 550 13.98 -22.88 -10.70
N PRO A 551 13.53 -24.14 -10.54
CA PRO A 551 14.24 -25.29 -11.09
C PRO A 551 14.12 -25.33 -12.62
N PRO A 552 15.10 -25.93 -13.32
CA PRO A 552 15.05 -26.06 -14.77
C PRO A 552 13.99 -27.09 -15.21
N LEU A 553 13.43 -26.88 -16.40
CA LEU A 553 12.41 -27.76 -16.97
C LEU A 553 13.03 -28.95 -17.74
N TYR A 554 14.20 -28.73 -18.34
CA TYR A 554 14.89 -29.69 -19.18
C TYR A 554 16.38 -29.84 -18.84
N GLN A 555 16.89 -31.06 -18.99
CA GLN A 555 18.33 -31.36 -19.12
C GLN A 555 18.58 -31.91 -20.52
N VAL A 556 19.54 -31.33 -21.24
CA VAL A 556 20.04 -31.83 -22.52
C VAL A 556 21.48 -32.30 -22.33
N ARG A 557 21.74 -33.57 -22.63
CA ARG A 557 23.06 -34.19 -22.54
C ARG A 557 23.55 -34.64 -23.92
N GLN A 558 24.72 -34.16 -24.33
CA GLN A 558 25.38 -34.58 -25.57
C GLN A 558 26.86 -34.87 -25.30
N GLY A 559 27.23 -36.16 -25.26
CA GLY A 559 28.57 -36.58 -24.86
C GLY A 559 28.88 -36.18 -23.41
N LYS A 560 29.88 -35.31 -23.20
CA LYS A 560 30.25 -34.76 -21.89
C LYS A 560 29.57 -33.43 -21.56
N VAL A 561 28.86 -32.83 -22.51
CA VAL A 561 28.19 -31.54 -22.32
C VAL A 561 26.80 -31.77 -21.73
N ILE A 562 26.51 -31.09 -20.63
CA ILE A 562 25.20 -31.05 -19.97
C ILE A 562 24.74 -29.59 -19.96
N LYS A 563 23.50 -29.35 -20.39
CA LYS A 563 22.87 -28.03 -20.42
C LYS A 563 21.48 -28.13 -19.77
N TYR A 564 21.14 -27.19 -18.90
CA TYR A 564 19.81 -27.05 -18.31
C TYR A 564 19.06 -25.89 -18.98
N LEU A 565 17.77 -26.08 -19.22
CA LEU A 565 16.91 -25.14 -19.95
C LEU A 565 15.55 -24.99 -19.25
N ASP A 566 14.98 -23.79 -19.32
CA ASP A 566 13.81 -23.40 -18.53
C ASP A 566 12.50 -23.40 -19.34
N THR A 567 12.58 -23.32 -20.68
CA THR A 567 11.40 -23.23 -21.56
C THR A 567 11.47 -24.18 -22.76
N ASP A 568 10.31 -24.45 -23.37
CA ASP A 568 10.21 -25.20 -24.62
C ASP A 568 10.92 -24.50 -25.79
N GLU A 569 10.90 -23.16 -25.81
CA GLU A 569 11.58 -22.34 -26.81
C GLU A 569 13.11 -22.47 -26.68
N GLU A 570 13.64 -22.35 -25.47
CA GLU A 570 15.06 -22.58 -25.19
C GLU A 570 15.50 -24.00 -25.57
N LEU A 571 14.65 -25.00 -25.33
CA LEU A 571 14.89 -26.38 -25.76
C LEU A 571 14.96 -26.51 -27.28
N HIS A 572 14.01 -25.91 -28.00
CA HIS A 572 13.95 -25.96 -29.46
C HIS A 572 15.19 -25.31 -30.08
N ASP A 573 15.53 -24.11 -29.64
CA ASP A 573 16.69 -23.35 -30.11
C ASP A 573 17.99 -24.07 -29.80
N TYR A 574 18.14 -24.58 -28.58
CA TYR A 574 19.34 -25.31 -28.20
C TYR A 574 19.50 -26.58 -29.02
N LEU A 575 18.45 -27.38 -29.20
CA LEU A 575 18.49 -28.57 -30.06
C LEU A 575 18.81 -28.24 -31.52
N GLY A 576 18.29 -27.12 -32.06
CA GLY A 576 18.60 -26.64 -33.40
C GLY A 576 20.07 -26.21 -33.59
N SER A 577 20.74 -25.83 -32.50
CA SER A 577 22.15 -25.42 -32.51
C SER A 577 23.16 -26.57 -32.37
N LEU A 578 22.73 -27.77 -31.99
CA LEU A 578 23.62 -28.90 -31.71
C LEU A 578 23.98 -29.69 -32.98
N GLN A 579 25.18 -30.27 -32.99
CA GLN A 579 25.58 -31.18 -34.07
C GLN A 579 24.75 -32.49 -34.01
N PRO A 580 24.51 -33.18 -35.15
CA PRO A 580 23.66 -34.38 -35.18
C PRO A 580 24.21 -35.60 -34.44
N SER A 581 25.53 -35.65 -34.19
CA SER A 581 26.21 -36.77 -33.56
C SER A 581 27.22 -36.29 -32.51
N PRO A 582 27.26 -36.88 -31.30
CA PRO A 582 26.38 -37.95 -30.81
C PRO A 582 24.95 -37.45 -30.59
N LYS A 583 23.95 -38.34 -30.63
CA LYS A 583 22.53 -37.93 -30.47
C LYS A 583 22.30 -37.29 -29.08
N PRO A 584 21.72 -36.08 -28.99
CA PRO A 584 21.40 -35.46 -27.71
C PRO A 584 20.29 -36.24 -26.98
N ILE A 585 20.46 -36.42 -25.68
CA ILE A 585 19.49 -37.02 -24.77
C ILE A 585 18.80 -35.87 -24.03
N VAL A 586 17.47 -35.79 -24.16
CA VAL A 586 16.65 -34.78 -23.47
C VAL A 586 15.89 -35.46 -22.34
N GLN A 587 16.04 -34.94 -21.13
CA GLN A 587 15.26 -35.32 -19.95
C GLN A 587 14.42 -34.12 -19.53
N ARG A 588 13.11 -34.35 -19.35
CA ARG A 588 12.19 -33.36 -18.79
C ARG A 588 11.98 -33.69 -17.32
N TYR A 589 12.18 -32.71 -16.44
CA TYR A 589 11.88 -32.86 -15.01
C TYR A 589 10.41 -32.58 -14.76
N LYS A 590 9.74 -33.48 -14.03
CA LYS A 590 8.36 -33.26 -13.57
C LYS A 590 8.27 -32.85 -12.11
N GLY A 591 9.25 -33.24 -11.31
CA GLY A 591 9.35 -32.85 -9.90
C GLY A 591 10.80 -32.84 -9.42
N LEU A 592 11.05 -32.13 -8.34
CA LEU A 592 12.38 -31.95 -7.73
C LEU A 592 12.97 -33.28 -7.24
N GLY A 593 12.12 -34.26 -6.92
CA GLY A 593 12.55 -35.60 -6.50
C GLY A 593 13.19 -36.44 -7.60
N GLU A 594 13.09 -36.02 -8.87
CA GLU A 594 13.74 -36.70 -10.01
C GLU A 594 15.19 -36.23 -10.22
N MET A 595 15.59 -35.16 -9.54
CA MET A 595 16.95 -34.62 -9.57
C MET A 595 17.80 -35.30 -8.48
N ASP A 596 18.99 -35.73 -8.87
CA ASP A 596 19.98 -36.15 -7.88
C ASP A 596 20.51 -34.93 -7.07
N PRO A 597 21.14 -35.14 -5.91
CA PRO A 597 21.59 -34.04 -5.05
C PRO A 597 22.59 -33.08 -5.73
N GLU A 598 23.42 -33.57 -6.65
CA GLU A 598 24.42 -32.75 -7.35
C GLU A 598 23.74 -31.84 -8.38
N GLN A 599 22.79 -32.39 -9.15
CA GLN A 599 21.98 -31.62 -10.09
C GLN A 599 21.20 -30.51 -9.37
N LEU A 600 20.52 -30.86 -8.28
CA LEU A 600 19.73 -29.89 -7.51
C LEU A 600 20.59 -28.76 -6.93
N TRP A 601 21.81 -29.08 -6.50
CA TRP A 601 22.79 -28.08 -6.08
C TRP A 601 23.17 -27.15 -7.23
N GLU A 602 23.64 -27.70 -8.35
CA GLU A 602 24.16 -26.93 -9.48
C GLU A 602 23.12 -25.99 -10.09
N THR A 603 21.84 -26.40 -10.13
CA THR A 603 20.80 -25.68 -10.84
C THR A 603 20.01 -24.72 -9.95
N THR A 604 19.70 -25.12 -8.72
CA THR A 604 18.61 -24.48 -7.95
C THR A 604 19.05 -24.01 -6.57
N MET A 605 20.06 -24.64 -5.96
CA MET A 605 20.48 -24.28 -4.60
C MET A 605 21.78 -23.46 -4.54
N ASN A 606 22.70 -23.63 -5.48
CA ASN A 606 23.99 -22.94 -5.51
C ASN A 606 23.79 -21.42 -5.72
N PRO A 607 24.22 -20.56 -4.77
CA PRO A 607 24.11 -19.10 -4.90
C PRO A 607 24.76 -18.50 -6.15
N GLU A 608 25.75 -19.16 -6.74
CA GLU A 608 26.46 -18.66 -7.93
C GLU A 608 25.65 -18.83 -9.23
N ASN A 609 24.81 -19.87 -9.31
CA ASN A 609 24.18 -20.28 -10.58
C ASN A 609 22.64 -20.28 -10.53
N ARG A 610 22.04 -20.26 -9.34
CA ARG A 610 20.58 -20.37 -9.18
C ARG A 610 19.83 -19.13 -9.64
N ARG A 611 18.55 -19.32 -9.96
CA ARG A 611 17.57 -18.25 -10.22
C ARG A 611 16.49 -18.27 -9.16
N LEU A 612 16.23 -17.11 -8.55
CA LEU A 612 15.20 -16.92 -7.54
C LEU A 612 14.33 -15.73 -7.92
N ASP A 613 13.02 -15.88 -7.81
CA ASP A 613 12.10 -14.74 -7.85
C ASP A 613 11.97 -14.17 -6.44
N ARG A 614 12.19 -12.87 -6.27
CA ARG A 614 11.93 -12.20 -5.01
C ARG A 614 10.49 -11.70 -4.99
N VAL A 615 9.74 -12.03 -3.95
CA VAL A 615 8.37 -11.54 -3.77
C VAL A 615 8.42 -10.05 -3.39
N SER A 616 7.82 -9.18 -4.22
CA SER A 616 7.83 -7.72 -4.00
C SER A 616 6.64 -7.27 -3.15
N PRO A 617 6.82 -6.35 -2.18
CA PRO A 617 5.73 -5.75 -1.42
C PRO A 617 4.94 -4.69 -2.22
N GLU A 618 5.43 -4.25 -3.38
CA GLU A 618 4.84 -3.14 -4.16
C GLU A 618 3.39 -3.44 -4.61
N TYR A 619 3.06 -4.72 -4.80
CA TYR A 619 1.72 -5.17 -5.17
C TYR A 619 0.85 -5.56 -3.97
N ALA A 620 1.30 -5.28 -2.73
CA ALA A 620 0.61 -5.73 -1.54
C ALA A 620 -0.83 -5.19 -1.43
N LYS A 621 -1.14 -4.00 -1.95
CA LYS A 621 -2.53 -3.49 -1.93
C LYS A 621 -3.47 -4.26 -2.86
N ASP A 622 -3.04 -4.56 -4.08
CA ASP A 622 -3.83 -5.38 -5.02
C ASP A 622 -3.87 -6.85 -4.57
N ALA A 623 -2.83 -7.32 -3.88
CA ALA A 623 -2.74 -8.68 -3.38
C ALA A 623 -3.83 -9.01 -2.35
N ASP A 624 -4.30 -8.05 -1.54
CA ASP A 624 -5.40 -8.27 -0.59
C ASP A 624 -6.68 -8.68 -1.35
N GLU A 625 -7.07 -7.92 -2.38
CA GLU A 625 -8.24 -8.23 -3.23
C GLU A 625 -8.07 -9.59 -3.93
N VAL A 626 -6.87 -9.88 -4.44
CA VAL A 626 -6.57 -11.13 -5.16
C VAL A 626 -6.56 -12.34 -4.23
N PHE A 627 -5.99 -12.24 -3.03
CA PHE A 627 -6.00 -13.34 -2.06
C PHE A 627 -7.41 -13.59 -1.54
N GLU A 628 -8.20 -12.57 -1.27
CA GLU A 628 -9.59 -12.74 -0.83
C GLU A 628 -10.44 -13.39 -1.94
N LEU A 629 -10.26 -12.96 -3.19
CA LEU A 629 -10.90 -13.54 -4.37
C LEU A 629 -10.53 -15.02 -4.60
N LEU A 630 -9.24 -15.35 -4.55
CA LEU A 630 -8.74 -16.69 -4.87
C LEU A 630 -8.81 -17.66 -3.70
N MET A 631 -8.60 -17.18 -2.47
CA MET A 631 -8.42 -18.01 -1.28
C MET A 631 -9.58 -17.88 -0.27
N GLY A 632 -10.43 -16.86 -0.39
CA GLY A 632 -11.57 -16.59 0.49
C GLY A 632 -12.79 -17.49 0.29
N ASN A 633 -13.83 -17.30 1.10
CA ASN A 633 -14.96 -18.25 1.19
C ASN A 633 -15.90 -18.23 -0.03
N GLU A 634 -15.98 -17.09 -0.72
CA GLU A 634 -16.88 -16.89 -1.84
C GLU A 634 -16.45 -17.68 -3.09
N VAL A 635 -17.39 -18.46 -3.64
CA VAL A 635 -17.13 -19.34 -4.80
C VAL A 635 -17.39 -18.62 -6.12
N ALA A 636 -18.46 -17.82 -6.20
CA ALA A 636 -18.88 -17.17 -7.44
C ALA A 636 -17.83 -16.18 -7.98
N PRO A 637 -17.28 -15.23 -7.19
CA PRO A 637 -16.26 -14.31 -7.68
C PRO A 637 -14.99 -15.01 -8.18
N ARG A 638 -14.58 -16.07 -7.48
CA ARG A 638 -13.44 -16.91 -7.87
C ARG A 638 -13.69 -17.61 -9.20
N ARG A 639 -14.89 -18.15 -9.39
CA ARG A 639 -15.28 -18.79 -10.64
C ARG A 639 -15.23 -17.80 -11.80
N ASP A 640 -15.81 -16.62 -11.64
CA ASP A 640 -15.80 -15.57 -12.66
C ASP A 640 -14.37 -15.13 -13.00
N PHE A 641 -13.50 -15.04 -11.99
CA PHE A 641 -12.08 -14.76 -12.20
C PHE A 641 -11.40 -15.86 -13.02
N ILE A 642 -11.64 -17.13 -12.71
CA ILE A 642 -11.10 -18.25 -13.48
C ILE A 642 -11.63 -18.21 -14.92
N GLU A 643 -12.94 -18.04 -15.12
CA GLU A 643 -13.56 -17.98 -16.45
C GLU A 643 -13.02 -16.81 -17.29
N LYS A 644 -12.81 -15.64 -16.68
CA LYS A 644 -12.29 -14.44 -17.36
C LYS A 644 -10.80 -14.52 -17.70
N ASN A 645 -10.01 -15.24 -16.89
CA ASN A 645 -8.54 -15.30 -17.02
C ASN A 645 -8.03 -16.62 -17.61
N ALA A 646 -8.91 -17.62 -17.81
CA ALA A 646 -8.59 -18.85 -18.51
C ALA A 646 -8.36 -18.57 -20.02
N LYS A 647 -7.19 -18.02 -20.36
CA LYS A 647 -6.65 -18.15 -21.70
C LYS A 647 -5.81 -19.43 -21.71
N TYR A 648 -6.18 -20.39 -22.57
CA TYR A 648 -5.53 -21.70 -22.83
C TYR A 648 -5.89 -22.89 -21.91
N VAL A 649 -7.16 -23.25 -21.80
CA VAL A 649 -7.55 -24.63 -21.40
C VAL A 649 -8.07 -25.36 -22.63
N GLU A 650 -7.18 -26.02 -23.38
CA GLU A 650 -7.59 -26.92 -24.48
C GLU A 650 -7.80 -28.37 -24.02
N ASN A 651 -7.29 -28.77 -22.85
CA ASN A 651 -7.55 -30.09 -22.26
C ASN A 651 -7.77 -29.97 -20.76
N LEU A 652 -9.01 -30.17 -20.33
CA LEU A 652 -9.32 -30.62 -18.97
C LEU A 652 -9.18 -32.14 -19.00
N ASP A 653 -8.19 -32.69 -18.31
CA ASP A 653 -8.18 -34.13 -18.03
C ASP A 653 -9.44 -34.47 -17.24
N ALA A 654 -10.21 -35.41 -17.79
CA ALA A 654 -11.47 -35.93 -17.27
C ALA A 654 -11.28 -36.95 -16.15
#